data_AF-A0A4Q4TK98-F1
#
_entry.id   AF-A0A4Q4TK98-F1
#
_cell.length_a   1.000
_cell.length_b   1.000
_cell.length_c   1.000
_cell.angle_alpha   90.00
_cell.angle_beta   90.00
_cell.angle_gamma   90.00
#
_symmetry.space_group_name_H-M   'P 1'
#
loop_
_entity.id
_entity.type
_entity.pdbx_description
1 polymer ?
#
loop_
_entity_poly.entity_id
_entity_poly.type
_entity_poly.pdbx_seq_one_letter_code
_entity_poly.pdbx_strand_id
1 'polypeptide(L)'
;MKRRSSGSAEDSAPACIETTRSREPSTLNDQRFTARRSPSSPNEQQYSSTRATSARNRTSTSNVDWRAIQDQNGFREKEPSTGQPLAVTTSSEDDTVKDPRPNYTATLKDAISGIPVLFIPGNAGSYKQVRPIASEAANYFHNVLQHDTAATDAGIKNLDFFTVDFNEDFTAFDGQTMLDQAEYANEAIRYILSLYLDPRLSDRDPDLPDPTSVIVLGHSMGGIVARTMLIMPNYQTDSINTIVTMSAPHARPPVTFDPQIVQIYEDINRHWRDSYSQRWADDNPLRQVTLVSIAGGGLDTVVPSDYASLESIVPDTHGFTVFTSTIPNVWTSMDHQAITWCDQFRKVIARALYEIVDIGRASQTRPRAERMGIFKKWFLTGLENVAEKTVTQKEPSTLLTFEDGSKPSIVPGERLTLRKLGIDGGPTTHLLAIPSGSSANAKSFALLSNAELSSPGDEGPLGVLLCSAHPPEPGQAEITFTMDMDISSDDVNNGSVAKLICHNAASDVVLLPASTRAIANPFFVDGEMRTQPFSYLQYDLKDIAGYQYVAVVDNAGSRTSSWVVAEFSDKSASHSTSDIGLKQLLAFGLQLHLPSKRPMVTEIHIPSVESSLLAYNLEIEGQGCSQQDELFAPLSPRHIALYALANETQEFR
;
A
#
# COMPACT_ATOMS: atom_id res chain seq x y z
N MET A 1 13.25 11.21 -20.55
CA MET A 1 13.20 9.84 -21.15
C MET A 1 14.07 9.74 -22.42
N LYS A 2 15.31 9.25 -22.38
CA LYS A 2 16.10 8.94 -23.60
C LYS A 2 16.90 7.62 -23.49
N ARG A 3 17.09 6.96 -24.64
CA ARG A 3 17.91 5.75 -24.81
C ARG A 3 19.37 6.14 -25.09
N ARG A 4 20.34 5.49 -24.43
CA ARG A 4 21.76 5.56 -24.82
C ARG A 4 22.03 4.79 -26.12
N SER A 5 22.66 5.45 -27.08
CA SER A 5 23.61 4.83 -28.01
C SER A 5 24.83 5.74 -28.13
N SER A 6 26.01 5.14 -28.00
CA SER A 6 27.34 5.76 -28.09
C SER A 6 27.56 6.54 -29.41
N GLY A 7 28.02 7.78 -29.31
CA GLY A 7 28.50 8.56 -30.46
C GLY A 7 28.57 10.06 -30.15
N SER A 8 29.80 10.59 -30.14
CA SER A 8 30.23 11.97 -29.85
C SER A 8 29.71 13.04 -30.83
N ALA A 9 29.35 14.22 -30.30
CA ALA A 9 29.67 15.53 -30.86
C ALA A 9 29.46 16.63 -29.80
N GLU A 10 30.40 17.57 -29.77
CA GLU A 10 30.51 18.72 -28.86
C GLU A 10 29.46 19.81 -29.15
N ASP A 11 29.01 20.51 -28.11
CA ASP A 11 28.82 21.97 -28.17
C ASP A 11 28.85 22.57 -26.74
N SER A 12 29.51 23.71 -26.62
CA SER A 12 30.08 24.26 -25.39
C SER A 12 29.36 25.53 -24.91
N ALA A 13 29.20 25.71 -23.58
CA ALA A 13 29.48 26.93 -22.77
C ALA A 13 28.66 26.97 -21.45
N PRO A 14 29.08 27.72 -20.42
CA PRO A 14 30.37 27.69 -19.71
C PRO A 14 30.20 27.12 -18.27
N ALA A 15 31.16 26.34 -17.80
CA ALA A 15 31.22 25.87 -16.42
C ALA A 15 32.05 26.85 -15.55
N CYS A 16 31.58 27.10 -14.33
CA CYS A 16 32.29 27.85 -13.31
C CYS A 16 33.55 27.09 -12.88
N ILE A 17 34.66 27.82 -12.86
CA ILE A 17 36.00 27.33 -12.55
C ILE A 17 36.20 27.36 -11.03
N GLU A 18 36.57 26.23 -10.44
CA GLU A 18 37.45 26.22 -9.27
C GLU A 18 38.71 25.42 -9.59
N THR A 19 39.84 26.14 -9.57
CA THR A 19 41.19 25.65 -9.83
C THR A 19 41.80 25.04 -8.57
N THR A 20 42.34 23.82 -8.65
CA THR A 20 43.64 23.46 -8.04
C THR A 20 44.27 22.19 -8.65
N ARG A 21 45.21 22.43 -9.59
CA ARG A 21 46.57 21.85 -9.74
C ARG A 21 46.84 20.33 -9.71
N SER A 22 46.72 19.70 -10.89
CA SER A 22 47.73 18.90 -11.65
C SER A 22 48.87 18.10 -10.97
N ARG A 23 48.98 16.81 -11.34
CA ARG A 23 50.22 16.13 -11.78
C ARG A 23 49.92 15.10 -12.89
N GLU A 24 50.77 15.10 -13.92
CA GLU A 24 50.65 14.52 -15.26
C GLU A 24 51.02 13.01 -15.41
N PRO A 25 50.80 12.39 -16.60
CA PRO A 25 50.70 10.94 -16.83
C PRO A 25 51.89 10.32 -17.58
N SER A 26 51.88 8.98 -17.73
CA SER A 26 52.73 8.23 -18.67
C SER A 26 51.91 7.24 -19.52
N THR A 27 52.27 7.19 -20.79
CA THR A 27 51.59 6.62 -21.97
C THR A 27 52.02 5.19 -22.34
N LEU A 28 51.34 4.65 -23.38
CA LEU A 28 51.63 3.49 -24.25
C LEU A 28 51.04 2.15 -23.75
N ASN A 29 50.40 1.29 -24.57
CA ASN A 29 50.66 1.01 -25.98
C ASN A 29 49.44 0.38 -26.70
N ASP A 30 49.37 0.67 -28.00
CA ASP A 30 48.53 0.03 -29.03
C ASP A 30 48.84 -1.47 -29.20
N GLN A 31 47.84 -2.27 -29.57
CA GLN A 31 48.00 -3.31 -30.60
C GLN A 31 46.66 -3.74 -31.20
N ARG A 32 46.52 -3.47 -32.51
CA ARG A 32 45.48 -3.94 -33.42
C ARG A 32 45.69 -5.40 -33.80
N PHE A 33 44.61 -6.14 -34.06
CA PHE A 33 44.56 -7.13 -35.15
C PHE A 33 43.21 -7.10 -35.87
N THR A 34 43.29 -6.90 -37.18
CA THR A 34 42.26 -7.09 -38.22
C THR A 34 42.03 -8.59 -38.47
N ALA A 35 40.89 -9.12 -38.94
CA ALA A 35 40.30 -8.87 -40.24
C ALA A 35 38.95 -9.60 -40.50
N ARG A 36 38.05 -8.89 -41.20
CA ARG A 36 37.20 -9.23 -42.38
C ARG A 36 36.24 -10.44 -42.45
N ARG A 37 34.98 -10.05 -42.70
CA ARG A 37 34.03 -10.36 -43.83
C ARG A 37 33.08 -11.59 -43.78
N SER A 38 31.80 -11.20 -43.61
CA SER A 38 30.47 -11.64 -44.10
C SER A 38 30.37 -12.33 -45.50
N PRO A 39 29.16 -12.63 -46.04
CA PRO A 39 27.94 -13.31 -45.51
C PRO A 39 27.37 -14.39 -46.49
N SER A 40 26.35 -15.16 -46.09
CA SER A 40 25.22 -15.60 -46.98
C SER A 40 24.21 -16.52 -46.28
N SER A 41 22.93 -16.16 -46.39
CA SER A 41 21.73 -17.01 -46.42
C SER A 41 21.36 -17.27 -47.90
N PRO A 42 20.29 -18.03 -48.32
CA PRO A 42 19.16 -18.64 -47.60
C PRO A 42 18.76 -20.08 -48.06
N ASN A 43 17.83 -20.77 -47.38
CA ASN A 43 16.53 -21.24 -47.92
C ASN A 43 15.81 -22.32 -47.09
N GLU A 44 14.48 -22.25 -47.24
CA GLU A 44 13.35 -23.11 -46.84
C GLU A 44 13.55 -24.64 -46.83
N GLN A 45 12.81 -25.33 -45.95
CA GLN A 45 11.86 -26.38 -46.36
C GLN A 45 10.89 -26.83 -45.24
N GLN A 46 9.65 -27.03 -45.67
CA GLN A 46 8.49 -27.59 -44.95
C GLN A 46 8.69 -29.05 -44.55
N TYR A 47 8.06 -29.51 -43.46
CA TYR A 47 7.46 -30.85 -43.38
C TYR A 47 6.24 -30.87 -42.47
N SER A 48 5.20 -31.58 -42.94
CA SER A 48 3.88 -31.76 -42.35
C SER A 48 3.73 -33.08 -41.58
N SER A 49 2.61 -33.19 -40.84
CA SER A 49 1.88 -34.42 -40.45
C SER A 49 2.41 -35.14 -39.19
N THR A 50 1.62 -35.78 -38.31
CA THR A 50 0.19 -36.12 -38.29
C THR A 50 -0.25 -36.46 -36.85
N ARG A 51 -1.55 -36.31 -36.62
CA ARG A 51 -2.43 -36.73 -35.51
C ARG A 51 -2.22 -38.19 -35.01
N ALA A 52 -2.43 -38.42 -33.70
CA ALA A 52 -3.09 -39.63 -33.20
C ALA A 52 -3.71 -39.41 -31.80
N THR A 53 -4.98 -39.79 -31.68
CA THR A 53 -5.91 -39.73 -30.55
C THR A 53 -5.80 -40.96 -29.64
N SER A 54 -6.04 -40.82 -28.33
CA SER A 54 -6.71 -41.88 -27.56
C SER A 54 -7.42 -41.32 -26.32
N ALA A 55 -8.75 -41.40 -26.32
CA ALA A 55 -9.61 -41.19 -25.16
C ALA A 55 -9.71 -42.46 -24.31
N ARG A 56 -9.76 -42.33 -22.99
CA ARG A 56 -10.26 -43.35 -22.06
C ARG A 56 -11.12 -42.70 -20.99
N ASN A 57 -12.42 -42.99 -21.05
CA ASN A 57 -13.39 -42.74 -19.97
C ASN A 57 -13.06 -43.61 -18.75
N ARG A 58 -13.07 -43.01 -17.57
CA ARG A 58 -13.30 -43.70 -16.29
C ARG A 58 -14.21 -42.86 -15.41
N THR A 59 -15.42 -43.36 -15.20
CA THR A 59 -16.30 -43.00 -14.08
C THR A 59 -15.75 -43.58 -12.77
N SER A 60 -15.76 -42.81 -11.69
CA SER A 60 -15.52 -43.31 -10.33
C SER A 60 -16.31 -42.50 -9.31
N THR A 61 -17.24 -43.17 -8.64
CA THR A 61 -17.85 -42.80 -7.36
C THR A 61 -16.79 -42.75 -6.25
N SER A 62 -16.85 -41.79 -5.33
CA SER A 62 -16.13 -41.90 -4.05
C SER A 62 -16.81 -41.13 -2.91
N ASN A 63 -17.37 -41.88 -1.96
CA ASN A 63 -17.42 -41.46 -0.55
C ASN A 63 -15.98 -41.30 -0.06
N VAL A 64 -15.64 -40.15 0.51
CA VAL A 64 -14.33 -39.87 1.09
C VAL A 64 -14.42 -40.06 2.61
N ASP A 65 -13.65 -41.03 3.12
CA ASP A 65 -13.51 -41.36 4.55
C ASP A 65 -12.25 -40.65 5.10
N TRP A 66 -12.44 -39.74 6.06
CA TRP A 66 -11.36 -38.93 6.62
C TRP A 66 -10.63 -39.70 7.73
N ARG A 67 -9.47 -40.29 7.40
CA ARG A 67 -8.51 -40.78 8.40
C ARG A 67 -7.16 -40.10 8.23
N ALA A 68 -6.62 -39.61 9.35
CA ALA A 68 -5.26 -39.12 9.44
C ALA A 68 -4.27 -40.23 9.01
N ILE A 69 -3.49 -39.95 7.96
CA ILE A 69 -2.44 -40.85 7.49
C ILE A 69 -1.24 -40.69 8.42
N GLN A 70 -0.96 -41.73 9.21
CA GLN A 70 0.33 -41.94 9.84
C GLN A 70 1.27 -42.54 8.81
N ASP A 71 2.29 -41.78 8.40
CA ASP A 71 3.35 -42.29 7.53
C ASP A 71 4.19 -43.35 8.27
N GLN A 72 4.07 -44.60 7.81
CA GLN A 72 5.06 -45.65 8.01
C GLN A 72 5.44 -46.20 6.63
N ASN A 73 6.56 -45.72 6.06
CA ASN A 73 7.68 -46.56 5.59
C ASN A 73 8.68 -45.75 4.77
N GLY A 74 9.96 -46.04 5.01
CA GLY A 74 11.11 -45.27 4.51
C GLY A 74 11.41 -45.42 3.02
N PHE A 75 12.14 -44.43 2.51
CA PHE A 75 12.90 -44.53 1.28
C PHE A 75 14.32 -44.00 1.44
N ARG A 76 15.18 -44.68 0.69
CA ARG A 76 16.63 -44.75 0.71
C ARG A 76 17.22 -43.57 -0.07
N GLU A 77 18.07 -42.76 0.55
CA GLU A 77 18.82 -41.70 -0.14
C GLU A 77 19.80 -42.30 -1.16
N LYS A 78 19.82 -41.71 -2.36
CA LYS A 78 20.84 -41.96 -3.38
C LYS A 78 21.99 -40.97 -3.18
N GLU A 79 23.20 -41.49 -2.94
CA GLU A 79 24.44 -40.71 -2.95
C GLU A 79 24.75 -40.13 -4.34
N PRO A 80 25.36 -38.93 -4.42
CA PRO A 80 26.01 -38.45 -5.63
C PRO A 80 27.51 -38.77 -5.63
N SER A 81 28.00 -39.04 -6.84
CA SER A 81 29.35 -39.45 -7.21
C SER A 81 30.45 -38.41 -6.93
N THR A 82 31.61 -38.94 -6.58
CA THR A 82 32.93 -38.35 -6.34
C THR A 82 33.40 -37.27 -7.33
N GLY A 83 33.90 -36.17 -6.78
CA GLY A 83 34.83 -35.22 -7.42
C GLY A 83 35.47 -34.31 -6.37
N GLN A 84 36.78 -34.48 -6.12
CA GLN A 84 37.58 -33.69 -5.17
C GLN A 84 37.63 -32.19 -5.53
N PRO A 85 37.88 -31.30 -4.55
CA PRO A 85 39.24 -30.75 -4.46
C PRO A 85 39.80 -30.57 -3.03
N LEU A 86 41.11 -30.82 -2.94
CA LEU A 86 42.19 -30.13 -2.21
C LEU A 86 41.92 -29.53 -0.80
N ALA A 87 42.62 -30.11 0.18
CA ALA A 87 42.82 -29.63 1.54
C ALA A 87 43.76 -28.41 1.61
N VAL A 88 43.62 -27.58 2.66
CA VAL A 88 44.68 -27.14 3.61
C VAL A 88 44.01 -26.32 4.74
N THR A 89 43.86 -26.99 5.89
CA THR A 89 44.12 -26.62 7.31
C THR A 89 44.04 -25.13 7.75
N THR A 90 43.45 -24.76 8.88
CA THR A 90 43.84 -25.14 10.27
C THR A 90 42.79 -24.76 11.34
N SER A 91 42.58 -25.67 12.32
CA SER A 91 42.39 -25.53 13.80
C SER A 91 41.56 -24.37 14.40
N SER A 92 40.78 -24.50 15.49
CA SER A 92 40.34 -25.56 16.42
C SER A 92 39.54 -24.83 17.54
N GLU A 93 38.87 -25.59 18.43
CA GLU A 93 38.17 -25.19 19.67
C GLU A 93 36.67 -24.87 19.46
N ASP A 94 35.78 -25.86 19.52
CA ASP A 94 35.23 -26.55 20.72
C ASP A 94 34.26 -25.66 21.50
N ASP A 95 32.96 -25.80 21.21
CA ASP A 95 31.92 -25.71 22.23
C ASP A 95 30.67 -26.47 21.77
N THR A 96 30.38 -27.53 22.51
CA THR A 96 29.24 -28.42 22.31
C THR A 96 28.00 -27.83 22.97
N VAL A 97 27.21 -27.05 22.21
CA VAL A 97 25.81 -26.77 22.58
C VAL A 97 24.91 -27.61 21.69
N LYS A 98 24.46 -28.76 22.24
CA LYS A 98 23.29 -29.48 21.71
C LYS A 98 22.08 -28.57 21.86
N ASP A 99 21.72 -27.88 20.79
CA ASP A 99 20.45 -27.18 20.67
C ASP A 99 19.30 -28.20 20.80
N PRO A 100 18.47 -28.15 21.85
CA PRO A 100 17.34 -29.06 21.99
C PRO A 100 16.27 -28.61 21.00
N ARG A 101 16.29 -29.17 19.79
CA ARG A 101 15.17 -29.05 18.85
C ARG A 101 13.89 -29.50 19.56
N PRO A 102 12.90 -28.62 19.80
CA PRO A 102 11.62 -29.08 20.32
C PRO A 102 10.95 -29.93 19.25
N ASN A 103 10.67 -31.19 19.58
CA ASN A 103 9.81 -32.06 18.80
C ASN A 103 8.38 -31.48 18.81
N TYR A 104 8.08 -30.53 17.93
CA TYR A 104 6.72 -30.13 17.62
C TYR A 104 6.06 -31.23 16.79
N THR A 105 5.57 -32.26 17.48
CA THR A 105 4.42 -33.01 16.98
C THR A 105 3.21 -32.18 17.37
N ALA A 106 2.75 -31.32 16.45
CA ALA A 106 1.50 -30.59 16.60
C ALA A 106 0.34 -31.61 16.60
N THR A 107 0.04 -32.12 17.79
CA THR A 107 -1.29 -32.63 18.11
C THR A 107 -2.18 -31.39 18.18
N LEU A 108 -3.40 -31.44 17.62
CA LEU A 108 -4.47 -30.45 17.81
C LEU A 108 -4.85 -30.37 19.30
N LYS A 109 -3.93 -29.86 20.12
CA LYS A 109 -4.04 -29.74 21.57
C LYS A 109 -4.33 -28.31 22.01
N ASP A 110 -4.29 -27.36 21.07
CA ASP A 110 -4.68 -25.98 21.31
C ASP A 110 -6.12 -25.81 20.81
N ALA A 111 -7.04 -25.52 21.72
CA ALA A 111 -8.43 -25.28 21.40
C ALA A 111 -8.55 -23.99 20.55
N ILE A 112 -9.36 -24.02 19.50
CA ILE A 112 -9.59 -22.86 18.64
C ILE A 112 -10.51 -21.87 19.36
N SER A 113 -10.14 -20.59 19.37
CA SER A 113 -10.92 -19.55 20.07
C SER A 113 -10.85 -18.19 19.37
N GLY A 114 -10.04 -18.09 18.32
CA GLY A 114 -9.83 -16.89 17.55
C GLY A 114 -10.83 -16.72 16.42
N ILE A 115 -10.44 -15.87 15.47
CA ILE A 115 -11.21 -15.52 14.30
C ILE A 115 -10.66 -16.28 13.09
N PRO A 116 -11.49 -17.04 12.36
CA PRO A 116 -11.02 -17.93 11.31
C PRO A 116 -10.54 -17.17 10.07
N VAL A 117 -9.34 -17.49 9.63
CA VAL A 117 -8.73 -17.00 8.39
C VAL A 117 -8.33 -18.21 7.54
N LEU A 118 -8.77 -18.27 6.28
CA LEU A 118 -8.38 -19.31 5.33
C LEU A 118 -7.39 -18.76 4.31
N PHE A 119 -6.23 -19.39 4.20
CA PHE A 119 -5.26 -19.12 3.13
C PHE A 119 -5.40 -20.13 1.99
N ILE A 120 -5.45 -19.61 0.76
CA ILE A 120 -5.52 -20.37 -0.48
C ILE A 120 -4.24 -20.08 -1.31
N PRO A 121 -3.38 -21.08 -1.54
CA PRO A 121 -2.13 -20.92 -2.26
C PRO A 121 -2.35 -20.77 -3.77
N GLY A 122 -1.29 -20.34 -4.45
CA GLY A 122 -1.25 -20.18 -5.91
C GLY A 122 -1.02 -21.48 -6.69
N ASN A 123 -0.83 -21.32 -8.00
CA ASN A 123 -0.47 -22.41 -8.90
C ASN A 123 0.85 -23.07 -8.47
N ALA A 124 0.83 -24.40 -8.26
CA ALA A 124 1.96 -25.13 -7.68
C ALA A 124 2.49 -24.51 -6.37
N GLY A 125 1.63 -23.80 -5.64
CA GLY A 125 1.95 -23.13 -4.40
C GLY A 125 1.72 -24.04 -3.21
N SER A 126 2.55 -23.87 -2.19
CA SER A 126 2.41 -24.60 -0.92
C SER A 126 1.56 -23.81 0.07
N TYR A 127 0.71 -24.52 0.81
CA TYR A 127 -0.03 -23.99 1.98
C TYR A 127 0.87 -23.28 3.00
N LYS A 128 2.18 -23.59 3.01
CA LYS A 128 3.20 -22.99 3.90
C LYS A 128 3.53 -21.53 3.58
N GLN A 129 3.13 -20.99 2.43
CA GLN A 129 3.44 -19.62 2.01
C GLN A 129 2.92 -18.55 2.98
N VAL A 130 1.84 -18.84 3.72
CA VAL A 130 1.23 -17.89 4.69
C VAL A 130 1.97 -17.81 6.02
N ARG A 131 2.89 -18.74 6.32
CA ARG A 131 3.58 -18.82 7.62
C ARG A 131 4.15 -17.47 8.11
N PRO A 132 4.78 -16.63 7.28
CA PRO A 132 5.31 -15.35 7.72
C PRO A 132 4.23 -14.34 8.14
N ILE A 133 3.08 -14.32 7.45
CA ILE A 133 1.93 -13.48 7.80
C ILE A 133 1.28 -13.99 9.08
N ALA A 134 1.04 -15.31 9.18
CA ALA A 134 0.47 -15.91 10.37
C ALA A 134 1.36 -15.72 11.61
N SER A 135 2.68 -15.87 11.45
CA SER A 135 3.66 -15.60 12.51
C SER A 135 3.65 -14.13 12.94
N GLU A 136 3.57 -13.18 11.99
CA GLU A 136 3.45 -11.76 12.32
C GLU A 136 2.17 -11.47 13.11
N ALA A 137 1.05 -12.00 12.63
CA ALA A 137 -0.24 -11.80 13.26
C ALA A 137 -0.24 -12.36 14.69
N ALA A 138 0.28 -13.58 14.89
CA ALA A 138 0.39 -14.18 16.20
C ALA A 138 1.29 -13.36 17.14
N ASN A 139 2.46 -12.93 16.67
CA ASN A 139 3.39 -12.13 17.47
C ASN A 139 2.79 -10.77 17.83
N TYR A 140 2.13 -10.09 16.90
CA TYR A 140 1.53 -8.79 17.17
C TYR A 140 0.38 -8.89 18.18
N PHE A 141 -0.45 -9.93 18.10
CA PHE A 141 -1.50 -10.14 19.09
C PHE A 141 -0.94 -10.44 20.48
N HIS A 142 -0.05 -11.43 20.60
CA HIS A 142 0.46 -11.85 21.91
C HIS A 142 1.35 -10.80 22.56
N ASN A 143 2.12 -10.04 21.79
CA ASN A 143 3.03 -9.06 22.38
C ASN A 143 2.38 -7.68 22.57
N VAL A 144 1.36 -7.33 21.78
CA VAL A 144 0.76 -5.99 21.77
C VAL A 144 -0.72 -6.03 22.10
N LEU A 145 -1.56 -6.59 21.23
CA LEU A 145 -3.02 -6.40 21.31
C LEU A 145 -3.66 -7.07 22.53
N GLN A 146 -3.18 -8.22 22.99
CA GLN A 146 -3.76 -8.90 24.15
C GLN A 146 -3.60 -8.11 25.46
N HIS A 147 -2.65 -7.16 25.48
CA HIS A 147 -2.37 -6.30 26.64
C HIS A 147 -3.04 -4.92 26.51
N ASP A 148 -3.71 -4.64 25.39
CA ASP A 148 -4.45 -3.41 25.15
C ASP A 148 -5.95 -3.66 25.44
N THR A 149 -6.41 -3.13 26.58
CA THR A 149 -7.80 -3.30 27.02
C THR A 149 -8.79 -2.69 26.02
N ALA A 150 -8.44 -1.57 25.38
CA ALA A 150 -9.32 -0.94 24.40
C ALA A 150 -9.47 -1.81 23.14
N ALA A 151 -8.39 -2.48 22.72
CA ALA A 151 -8.42 -3.43 21.61
C ALA A 151 -9.30 -4.65 21.95
N THR A 152 -9.15 -5.23 23.14
CA THR A 152 -9.96 -6.38 23.56
C THR A 152 -11.44 -6.03 23.72
N ASP A 153 -11.74 -4.86 24.29
CA ASP A 153 -13.12 -4.37 24.46
C ASP A 153 -13.77 -4.05 23.11
N ALA A 154 -12.99 -3.67 22.10
CA ALA A 154 -13.43 -3.50 20.71
C ALA A 154 -13.61 -4.81 19.94
N GLY A 155 -13.53 -5.97 20.62
CA GLY A 155 -13.78 -7.28 20.04
C GLY A 155 -12.59 -7.88 19.30
N ILE A 156 -11.38 -7.37 19.48
CA ILE A 156 -10.18 -7.93 18.83
C ILE A 156 -9.74 -9.21 19.56
N LYS A 157 -9.51 -10.29 18.80
CA LYS A 157 -9.04 -11.59 19.28
C LYS A 157 -7.96 -12.15 18.33
N ASN A 158 -7.20 -13.17 18.74
CA ASN A 158 -6.24 -13.86 17.89
C ASN A 158 -6.88 -14.36 16.58
N LEU A 159 -6.07 -14.46 15.53
CA LEU A 159 -6.49 -15.02 14.24
C LEU A 159 -6.09 -16.50 14.16
N ASP A 160 -7.06 -17.36 13.84
CA ASP A 160 -6.84 -18.78 13.64
C ASP A 160 -6.65 -19.04 12.15
N PHE A 161 -5.39 -19.24 11.75
CA PHE A 161 -5.03 -19.47 10.34
C PHE A 161 -5.22 -20.94 9.95
N PHE A 162 -6.13 -21.18 9.01
CA PHE A 162 -6.31 -22.41 8.28
C PHE A 162 -5.69 -22.29 6.89
N THR A 163 -5.22 -23.40 6.34
CA THR A 163 -4.58 -23.43 5.03
C THR A 163 -5.05 -24.64 4.25
N VAL A 164 -5.34 -24.49 2.97
CA VAL A 164 -5.66 -25.63 2.09
C VAL A 164 -4.41 -26.14 1.38
N ASP A 165 -4.25 -27.46 1.37
CA ASP A 165 -3.22 -28.16 0.61
C ASP A 165 -3.87 -28.75 -0.66
N PHE A 166 -3.49 -28.21 -1.81
CA PHE A 166 -3.93 -28.69 -3.12
C PHE A 166 -2.92 -29.65 -3.77
N ASN A 167 -2.02 -30.25 -2.97
CA ASN A 167 -0.94 -31.11 -3.47
C ASN A 167 -0.06 -30.45 -4.55
N GLU A 168 0.03 -29.12 -4.53
CA GLU A 168 0.78 -28.31 -5.51
C GLU A 168 0.31 -28.52 -6.97
N ASP A 169 -0.99 -28.78 -7.17
CA ASP A 169 -1.59 -28.92 -8.49
C ASP A 169 -1.52 -27.63 -9.35
N PHE A 170 -1.55 -27.82 -10.67
CA PHE A 170 -1.33 -26.76 -11.66
C PHE A 170 -2.61 -25.97 -12.01
N THR A 171 -3.17 -25.22 -11.05
CA THR A 171 -4.42 -24.43 -11.21
C THR A 171 -4.43 -23.48 -12.41
N ALA A 172 -3.26 -22.97 -12.84
CA ALA A 172 -3.19 -21.99 -13.93
C ALA A 172 -3.46 -22.57 -15.33
N PHE A 173 -3.45 -23.91 -15.47
CA PHE A 173 -3.42 -24.58 -16.77
C PHE A 173 -4.67 -25.42 -17.05
N ASP A 174 -5.53 -25.64 -16.06
CA ASP A 174 -6.69 -26.53 -16.15
C ASP A 174 -7.91 -25.97 -15.41
N GLY A 175 -8.98 -25.68 -16.15
CA GLY A 175 -10.20 -25.07 -15.63
C GLY A 175 -10.94 -25.98 -14.68
N GLN A 176 -10.93 -27.29 -14.94
CA GLN A 176 -11.57 -28.25 -14.04
C GLN A 176 -10.89 -28.26 -12.67
N THR A 177 -9.55 -28.27 -12.64
CA THR A 177 -8.78 -28.14 -11.39
C THR A 177 -9.16 -26.89 -10.60
N MET A 178 -9.40 -25.74 -11.26
CA MET A 178 -9.86 -24.53 -10.55
C MET A 178 -11.24 -24.70 -9.90
N LEU A 179 -12.18 -25.35 -10.60
CA LEU A 179 -13.52 -25.61 -10.07
C LEU A 179 -13.46 -26.60 -8.90
N ASP A 180 -12.67 -27.66 -9.02
CA ASP A 180 -12.48 -28.67 -7.97
C ASP A 180 -11.84 -28.05 -6.72
N GLN A 181 -10.84 -27.18 -6.89
CA GLN A 181 -10.21 -26.43 -5.78
C GLN A 181 -11.21 -25.48 -5.10
N ALA A 182 -12.08 -24.82 -5.87
CA ALA A 182 -13.11 -23.93 -5.32
C ALA A 182 -14.20 -24.71 -4.56
N GLU A 183 -14.66 -25.82 -5.11
CA GLU A 183 -15.61 -26.72 -4.44
C GLU A 183 -15.03 -27.24 -3.12
N TYR A 184 -13.79 -27.74 -3.15
CA TYR A 184 -13.08 -28.19 -1.96
C TYR A 184 -12.92 -27.09 -0.90
N ALA A 185 -12.53 -25.88 -1.31
CA ALA A 185 -12.35 -24.76 -0.40
C ALA A 185 -13.67 -24.33 0.27
N ASN A 186 -14.80 -24.40 -0.44
CA ASN A 186 -16.13 -24.16 0.16
C ASN A 186 -16.47 -25.23 1.21
N GLU A 187 -16.20 -26.50 0.94
CA GLU A 187 -16.37 -27.57 1.93
C GLU A 187 -15.42 -27.40 3.12
N ALA A 188 -14.20 -26.92 2.89
CA ALA A 188 -13.25 -26.61 3.94
C ALA A 188 -13.75 -25.47 4.85
N ILE A 189 -14.35 -24.41 4.30
CA ILE A 189 -14.99 -23.34 5.09
C ILE A 189 -16.12 -23.92 5.94
N ARG A 190 -16.99 -24.75 5.36
CA ARG A 190 -18.08 -25.40 6.10
C ARG A 190 -17.54 -26.24 7.26
N TYR A 191 -16.43 -26.97 7.04
CA TYR A 191 -15.76 -27.73 8.07
C TYR A 191 -15.15 -26.83 9.16
N ILE A 192 -14.42 -25.78 8.78
CA ILE A 192 -13.80 -24.82 9.71
C ILE A 192 -14.86 -24.23 10.64
N LEU A 193 -15.97 -23.72 10.09
CA LEU A 193 -17.07 -23.16 10.89
C LEU A 193 -17.65 -24.20 11.86
N SER A 194 -17.75 -25.47 11.44
CA SER A 194 -18.22 -26.56 12.32
C SER A 194 -17.28 -26.87 13.49
N LEU A 195 -15.98 -26.56 13.39
CA LEU A 195 -15.04 -26.76 14.49
C LEU A 195 -15.34 -25.83 15.67
N TYR A 196 -15.80 -24.60 15.39
CA TYR A 196 -16.16 -23.62 16.42
C TYR A 196 -17.45 -23.99 17.16
N LEU A 197 -18.28 -24.87 16.57
CA LEU A 197 -19.50 -25.38 17.19
C LEU A 197 -19.24 -26.58 18.12
N ASP A 198 -18.04 -27.18 18.11
CA ASP A 198 -17.70 -28.32 18.97
C ASP A 198 -17.00 -27.84 20.25
N PRO A 199 -17.64 -27.91 21.43
CA PRO A 199 -17.05 -27.46 22.70
C PRO A 199 -15.80 -28.23 23.13
N ARG A 200 -15.48 -29.34 22.46
CA ARG A 200 -14.26 -30.12 22.72
C ARG A 200 -13.06 -29.58 21.93
N LEU A 201 -13.33 -28.85 20.85
CA LEU A 201 -12.32 -28.29 19.95
C LEU A 201 -12.22 -26.78 20.12
N SER A 202 -13.28 -26.12 20.57
CA SER A 202 -13.32 -24.67 20.79
C SER A 202 -13.39 -24.30 22.27
N ASP A 203 -12.48 -23.46 22.73
CA ASP A 203 -12.45 -22.87 24.09
C ASP A 203 -12.99 -21.43 24.06
N ARG A 204 -14.01 -21.22 23.22
CA ARG A 204 -14.60 -19.91 22.98
C ARG A 204 -15.66 -19.63 24.04
N ASP A 205 -15.74 -18.38 24.45
CA ASP A 205 -16.72 -17.93 25.45
C ASP A 205 -18.15 -18.22 24.94
N PRO A 206 -18.98 -18.98 25.70
CA PRO A 206 -20.36 -19.27 25.33
C PRO A 206 -21.26 -18.05 25.15
N ASP A 207 -20.89 -16.89 25.70
CA ASP A 207 -21.66 -15.65 25.55
C ASP A 207 -21.38 -14.93 24.21
N LEU A 208 -20.36 -15.37 23.47
CA LEU A 208 -20.02 -14.83 22.15
C LEU A 208 -20.82 -15.55 21.04
N PRO A 209 -21.18 -14.84 19.95
CA PRO A 209 -21.84 -15.48 18.82
C PRO A 209 -20.90 -16.44 18.08
N ASP A 210 -21.49 -17.53 17.60
CA ASP A 210 -20.83 -18.50 16.74
C ASP A 210 -20.36 -17.84 15.42
N PRO A 211 -19.13 -18.15 14.95
CA PRO A 211 -18.67 -17.70 13.65
C PRO A 211 -19.56 -18.18 12.50
N THR A 212 -19.97 -17.25 11.64
CA THR A 212 -20.70 -17.54 10.40
C THR A 212 -19.87 -17.27 9.15
N SER A 213 -18.71 -16.62 9.28
CA SER A 213 -17.88 -16.19 8.16
C SER A 213 -16.40 -16.42 8.40
N VAL A 214 -15.65 -16.63 7.32
CA VAL A 214 -14.19 -16.80 7.29
C VAL A 214 -13.56 -15.69 6.44
N ILE A 215 -12.45 -15.12 6.89
CA ILE A 215 -11.63 -14.19 6.09
C ILE A 215 -10.77 -15.01 5.14
N VAL A 216 -10.73 -14.67 3.85
CA VAL A 216 -9.95 -15.41 2.85
C VAL A 216 -8.73 -14.61 2.39
N LEU A 217 -7.55 -15.22 2.47
CA LEU A 217 -6.32 -14.72 1.89
C LEU A 217 -5.95 -15.58 0.66
N GLY A 218 -5.88 -14.98 -0.52
CA GLY A 218 -5.53 -15.68 -1.75
C GLY A 218 -4.20 -15.21 -2.33
N HIS A 219 -3.29 -16.11 -2.63
CA HIS A 219 -2.07 -15.79 -3.38
C HIS A 219 -2.16 -16.26 -4.83
N SER A 220 -1.80 -15.40 -5.79
CA SER A 220 -1.77 -15.76 -7.21
C SER A 220 -3.12 -16.36 -7.67
N MET A 221 -3.11 -17.54 -8.30
CA MET A 221 -4.34 -18.25 -8.69
C MET A 221 -5.27 -18.59 -7.52
N GLY A 222 -4.78 -18.67 -6.27
CA GLY A 222 -5.60 -18.87 -5.09
C GLY A 222 -6.59 -17.71 -4.84
N GLY A 223 -6.23 -16.49 -5.26
CA GLY A 223 -7.16 -15.36 -5.26
C GLY A 223 -8.27 -15.49 -6.31
N ILE A 224 -8.05 -16.28 -7.36
CA ILE A 224 -9.07 -16.58 -8.38
C ILE A 224 -9.96 -17.71 -7.89
N VAL A 225 -9.39 -18.77 -7.32
CA VAL A 225 -10.13 -19.81 -6.60
C VAL A 225 -11.08 -19.19 -5.58
N ALA A 226 -10.61 -18.23 -4.77
CA ALA A 226 -11.44 -17.50 -3.81
C ALA A 226 -12.65 -16.79 -4.43
N ARG A 227 -12.52 -16.26 -5.65
CA ARG A 227 -13.63 -15.63 -6.38
C ARG A 227 -14.54 -16.66 -7.04
N THR A 228 -13.98 -17.77 -7.52
CA THR A 228 -14.72 -18.91 -8.07
C THR A 228 -15.63 -19.52 -7.01
N MET A 229 -15.15 -19.65 -5.76
CA MET A 229 -15.92 -20.16 -4.63
C MET A 229 -17.31 -19.52 -4.52
N LEU A 230 -17.44 -18.22 -4.78
CA LEU A 230 -18.70 -17.46 -4.64
C LEU A 230 -19.74 -17.78 -5.72
N ILE A 231 -19.32 -18.34 -6.86
CA ILE A 231 -20.22 -18.74 -7.95
C ILE A 231 -20.51 -20.24 -7.95
N MET A 232 -19.88 -21.00 -7.06
CA MET A 232 -20.09 -22.45 -6.96
C MET A 232 -21.43 -22.77 -6.29
N PRO A 233 -22.11 -23.85 -6.71
CA PRO A 233 -23.39 -24.26 -6.11
C PRO A 233 -23.34 -24.59 -4.62
N ASN A 234 -22.15 -24.99 -4.11
CA ASN A 234 -21.96 -25.32 -2.69
C ASN A 234 -21.52 -24.12 -1.84
N TYR A 235 -21.50 -22.90 -2.39
CA TYR A 235 -21.23 -21.70 -1.63
C TYR A 235 -22.33 -21.44 -0.60
N GLN A 236 -21.94 -21.27 0.66
CA GLN A 236 -22.84 -20.84 1.71
C GLN A 236 -22.85 -19.31 1.75
N THR A 237 -24.02 -18.69 1.53
CA THR A 237 -24.17 -17.24 1.59
C THR A 237 -23.62 -16.68 2.90
N ASP A 238 -22.91 -15.55 2.82
CA ASP A 238 -22.25 -14.87 3.95
C ASP A 238 -21.13 -15.68 4.66
N SER A 239 -20.80 -16.89 4.21
CA SER A 239 -19.67 -17.67 4.76
C SER A 239 -18.30 -17.04 4.47
N ILE A 240 -18.25 -16.10 3.52
CA ILE A 240 -17.09 -15.29 3.19
C ILE A 240 -17.56 -13.84 3.13
N ASN A 241 -16.92 -12.96 3.90
CA ASN A 241 -17.22 -11.53 3.86
C ASN A 241 -16.01 -10.67 3.48
N THR A 242 -14.80 -11.23 3.55
CA THR A 242 -13.54 -10.52 3.29
C THR A 242 -12.62 -11.39 2.44
N ILE A 243 -12.13 -10.85 1.33
CA ILE A 243 -11.12 -11.47 0.48
C ILE A 243 -9.98 -10.45 0.30
N VAL A 244 -8.76 -10.84 0.67
CA VAL A 244 -7.54 -10.09 0.35
C VAL A 244 -6.67 -10.95 -0.55
N THR A 245 -6.33 -10.43 -1.73
CA THR A 245 -5.52 -11.16 -2.69
C THR A 245 -4.16 -10.52 -2.90
N MET A 246 -3.15 -11.36 -3.10
CA MET A 246 -1.76 -10.95 -3.33
C MET A 246 -1.31 -11.52 -4.67
N SER A 247 -0.94 -10.63 -5.60
CA SER A 247 -0.52 -10.97 -6.97
C SER A 247 -1.51 -11.86 -7.73
N ALA A 248 -2.82 -11.68 -7.50
CA ALA A 248 -3.85 -12.47 -8.15
C ALA A 248 -4.30 -11.83 -9.47
N PRO A 249 -4.32 -12.58 -10.59
CA PRO A 249 -4.68 -12.04 -11.90
C PRO A 249 -6.20 -11.95 -12.08
N HIS A 250 -6.89 -10.96 -11.51
CA HIS A 250 -8.36 -10.84 -11.57
C HIS A 250 -8.97 -10.50 -12.93
N ALA A 251 -8.30 -9.67 -13.73
CA ALA A 251 -8.86 -9.15 -14.97
C ALA A 251 -8.85 -10.22 -16.08
N ARG A 252 -7.76 -11.00 -16.17
CA ARG A 252 -7.53 -11.99 -17.22
C ARG A 252 -6.58 -13.09 -16.73
N PRO A 253 -6.73 -14.33 -17.21
CA PRO A 253 -5.82 -15.42 -16.84
C PRO A 253 -4.40 -15.14 -17.35
N PRO A 254 -3.36 -15.48 -16.57
CA PRO A 254 -1.96 -15.28 -16.96
C PRO A 254 -1.57 -16.20 -18.13
N VAL A 255 -2.27 -17.33 -18.28
CA VAL A 255 -2.06 -18.33 -19.32
C VAL A 255 -3.42 -18.75 -19.88
N THR A 256 -3.55 -18.81 -21.21
CA THR A 256 -4.82 -19.12 -21.92
C THR A 256 -4.69 -20.39 -22.77
N PHE A 257 -4.15 -21.48 -22.21
CA PHE A 257 -4.04 -22.75 -22.94
C PHE A 257 -5.31 -23.60 -22.92
N ASP A 258 -6.22 -23.33 -21.97
CA ASP A 258 -7.47 -24.04 -21.81
C ASP A 258 -8.68 -23.09 -21.99
N PRO A 259 -9.61 -23.38 -22.94
CA PRO A 259 -10.83 -22.61 -23.10
C PRO A 259 -11.71 -22.57 -21.84
N GLN A 260 -11.68 -23.60 -20.99
CA GLN A 260 -12.49 -23.63 -19.77
C GLN A 260 -12.02 -22.58 -18.76
N ILE A 261 -10.70 -22.38 -18.60
CA ILE A 261 -10.16 -21.27 -17.79
C ILE A 261 -10.71 -19.91 -18.25
N VAL A 262 -10.73 -19.66 -19.55
CA VAL A 262 -11.24 -18.39 -20.09
C VAL A 262 -12.72 -18.21 -19.76
N GLN A 263 -13.53 -19.25 -19.96
CA GLN A 263 -14.95 -19.24 -19.62
C GLN A 263 -15.18 -18.97 -18.12
N ILE A 264 -14.41 -19.63 -17.24
CA ILE A 264 -14.51 -19.44 -15.80
C ILE A 264 -14.25 -17.97 -15.42
N TYR A 265 -13.22 -17.35 -15.99
CA TYR A 265 -12.94 -15.93 -15.75
C TYR A 265 -14.07 -15.01 -16.22
N GLU A 266 -14.65 -15.30 -17.38
CA GLU A 266 -15.82 -14.57 -17.88
C GLU A 266 -17.02 -14.72 -16.95
N ASP A 267 -17.29 -15.92 -16.46
CA ASP A 267 -18.41 -16.21 -15.57
C ASP A 267 -18.24 -15.54 -14.21
N ILE A 268 -17.05 -15.62 -13.62
CA ILE A 268 -16.71 -14.91 -12.37
C ILE A 268 -16.88 -13.40 -12.57
N ASN A 269 -16.25 -12.82 -13.59
CA ASN A 269 -16.29 -11.37 -13.80
C ASN A 269 -17.70 -10.87 -14.12
N ARG A 270 -18.50 -11.67 -14.85
CA ARG A 270 -19.91 -11.37 -15.11
C ARG A 270 -20.72 -11.41 -13.81
N HIS A 271 -20.59 -12.46 -13.01
CA HIS A 271 -21.31 -12.59 -11.75
C HIS A 271 -21.04 -11.41 -10.80
N TRP A 272 -19.77 -11.01 -10.65
CA TRP A 272 -19.40 -9.87 -9.82
C TRP A 272 -20.02 -8.56 -10.34
N ARG A 273 -19.95 -8.29 -11.64
CA ARG A 273 -20.58 -7.09 -12.23
C ARG A 273 -22.10 -7.09 -12.08
N ASP A 274 -22.73 -8.20 -12.39
CA ASP A 274 -24.19 -8.34 -12.37
C ASP A 274 -24.71 -8.13 -10.95
N SER A 275 -24.01 -8.66 -9.93
CA SER A 275 -24.35 -8.51 -8.51
C SER A 275 -24.41 -7.05 -8.05
N TYR A 276 -23.55 -6.17 -8.59
CA TYR A 276 -23.56 -4.73 -8.27
C TYR A 276 -24.43 -3.88 -9.22
N SER A 277 -24.93 -4.47 -10.31
CA SER A 277 -25.86 -3.81 -11.24
C SER A 277 -27.33 -3.93 -10.81
N GLN A 278 -27.61 -4.71 -9.76
CA GLN A 278 -28.97 -4.97 -9.30
C GLN A 278 -29.63 -3.72 -8.71
N ARG A 279 -30.94 -3.60 -8.93
CA ARG A 279 -31.71 -2.39 -8.56
C ARG A 279 -31.92 -2.26 -7.05
N TRP A 280 -32.02 -3.37 -6.33
CA TRP A 280 -32.22 -3.40 -4.90
C TRP A 280 -30.98 -3.97 -4.22
N ALA A 281 -30.53 -3.31 -3.16
CA ALA A 281 -29.32 -3.70 -2.45
C ALA A 281 -29.43 -5.10 -1.80
N ASP A 282 -30.65 -5.53 -1.46
CA ASP A 282 -30.90 -6.79 -0.76
C ASP A 282 -30.83 -8.02 -1.68
N ASP A 283 -30.95 -7.82 -3.00
CA ASP A 283 -30.83 -8.91 -3.98
C ASP A 283 -29.36 -9.23 -4.30
N ASN A 284 -28.42 -8.35 -3.91
CA ASN A 284 -26.99 -8.49 -4.20
C ASN A 284 -26.36 -9.60 -3.32
N PRO A 285 -25.97 -10.75 -3.90
CA PRO A 285 -25.40 -11.86 -3.13
C PRO A 285 -24.00 -11.54 -2.58
N LEU A 286 -23.35 -10.47 -3.07
CA LEU A 286 -22.02 -10.02 -2.68
C LEU A 286 -22.05 -8.75 -1.80
N ARG A 287 -23.22 -8.34 -1.30
CA ARG A 287 -23.39 -7.08 -0.53
C ARG A 287 -22.46 -6.95 0.68
N GLN A 288 -22.12 -8.06 1.30
CA GLN A 288 -21.22 -8.13 2.46
C GLN A 288 -19.78 -8.46 2.10
N VAL A 289 -19.47 -8.80 0.84
CA VAL A 289 -18.14 -9.23 0.43
C VAL A 289 -17.29 -8.02 0.10
N THR A 290 -16.10 -7.94 0.69
CA THR A 290 -15.05 -6.99 0.29
C THR A 290 -13.93 -7.71 -0.43
N LEU A 291 -13.39 -7.12 -1.51
CA LEU A 291 -12.25 -7.66 -2.25
C LEU A 291 -11.14 -6.61 -2.38
N VAL A 292 -10.01 -6.82 -1.69
CA VAL A 292 -8.81 -5.99 -1.83
C VAL A 292 -7.79 -6.75 -2.65
N SER A 293 -7.37 -6.18 -3.79
CA SER A 293 -6.31 -6.77 -4.62
C SER A 293 -5.00 -6.03 -4.48
N ILE A 294 -3.95 -6.74 -4.08
CA ILE A 294 -2.62 -6.19 -3.86
C ILE A 294 -1.65 -6.76 -4.88
N ALA A 295 -1.13 -5.91 -5.75
CA ALA A 295 -0.18 -6.29 -6.79
C ALA A 295 1.27 -6.03 -6.35
N GLY A 296 2.19 -6.96 -6.65
CA GLY A 296 3.62 -6.82 -6.35
C GLY A 296 4.34 -5.72 -7.16
N GLY A 297 3.69 -5.15 -8.17
CA GLY A 297 4.27 -4.09 -9.00
C GLY A 297 5.29 -4.63 -10.01
N GLY A 298 6.35 -3.86 -10.28
CA GLY A 298 7.26 -4.11 -11.39
C GLY A 298 8.20 -5.31 -11.24
N LEU A 299 8.33 -5.86 -10.03
CA LEU A 299 9.17 -7.05 -9.78
C LEU A 299 8.38 -8.36 -9.93
N ASP A 300 7.05 -8.31 -9.97
CA ASP A 300 6.23 -9.47 -10.29
C ASP A 300 6.26 -9.71 -11.81
N THR A 301 7.11 -10.66 -12.21
CA THR A 301 7.27 -11.05 -13.61
C THR A 301 6.33 -12.19 -14.03
N VAL A 302 5.53 -12.72 -13.10
CA VAL A 302 4.60 -13.83 -13.35
C VAL A 302 3.21 -13.30 -13.66
N VAL A 303 2.74 -12.34 -12.85
CA VAL A 303 1.43 -11.71 -13.03
C VAL A 303 1.62 -10.22 -13.31
N PRO A 304 1.35 -9.76 -14.55
CA PRO A 304 1.35 -8.34 -14.86
C PRO A 304 0.41 -7.55 -13.96
N SER A 305 0.85 -6.36 -13.54
CA SER A 305 0.10 -5.47 -12.66
C SER A 305 -1.34 -5.17 -13.14
N ASP A 306 -1.55 -4.96 -14.43
CA ASP A 306 -2.88 -4.75 -15.02
C ASP A 306 -3.81 -5.94 -14.84
N TYR A 307 -3.25 -7.15 -14.77
CA TYR A 307 -4.06 -8.35 -14.60
C TYR A 307 -4.62 -8.43 -13.19
N ALA A 308 -3.98 -7.79 -12.20
CA ALA A 308 -4.49 -7.70 -10.83
C ALA A 308 -5.58 -6.62 -10.64
N SER A 309 -5.90 -5.82 -11.67
CA SER A 309 -6.88 -4.74 -11.55
C SER A 309 -8.32 -5.22 -11.34
N LEU A 310 -9.06 -4.50 -10.50
CA LEU A 310 -10.49 -4.67 -10.20
C LEU A 310 -11.38 -3.57 -10.80
N GLU A 311 -10.82 -2.56 -11.46
CA GLU A 311 -11.49 -1.30 -11.86
C GLU A 311 -12.78 -1.48 -12.69
N SER A 312 -12.94 -2.61 -13.38
CA SER A 312 -14.15 -2.94 -14.17
C SER A 312 -14.99 -4.08 -13.60
N ILE A 313 -14.67 -4.56 -12.39
CA ILE A 313 -15.22 -5.79 -11.79
C ILE A 313 -15.92 -5.47 -10.47
N VAL A 314 -15.31 -4.63 -9.63
CA VAL A 314 -15.78 -4.33 -8.27
C VAL A 314 -15.85 -2.82 -8.08
N PRO A 315 -16.94 -2.26 -7.56
CA PRO A 315 -17.01 -0.85 -7.22
C PRO A 315 -16.16 -0.53 -5.99
N ASP A 316 -15.66 0.71 -5.90
CA ASP A 316 -14.80 1.21 -4.79
C ASP A 316 -15.40 1.05 -3.39
N THR A 317 -16.71 0.90 -3.31
CA THR A 317 -17.45 0.65 -2.06
C THR A 317 -17.28 -0.78 -1.55
N HIS A 318 -16.81 -1.72 -2.37
CA HIS A 318 -16.62 -3.14 -2.04
C HIS A 318 -15.20 -3.63 -2.34
N GLY A 319 -14.38 -2.89 -3.08
CA GLY A 319 -13.03 -3.33 -3.37
C GLY A 319 -12.20 -2.32 -4.13
N PHE A 320 -10.89 -2.51 -4.14
CA PHE A 320 -9.94 -1.71 -4.92
C PHE A 320 -8.66 -2.49 -5.18
N THR A 321 -7.87 -2.01 -6.14
CA THR A 321 -6.52 -2.51 -6.42
C THR A 321 -5.47 -1.54 -5.89
N VAL A 322 -4.39 -2.08 -5.33
CA VAL A 322 -3.27 -1.31 -4.79
C VAL A 322 -1.95 -2.01 -5.13
N PHE A 323 -0.86 -1.24 -5.19
CA PHE A 323 0.49 -1.75 -5.45
C PHE A 323 1.31 -1.74 -4.17
N THR A 324 2.12 -2.77 -3.93
CA THR A 324 3.01 -2.80 -2.74
C THR A 324 3.96 -1.60 -2.69
N SER A 325 4.31 -1.04 -3.85
CA SER A 325 5.14 0.17 -3.97
C SER A 325 4.46 1.46 -3.53
N THR A 326 3.13 1.48 -3.36
CA THR A 326 2.38 2.65 -2.91
C THR A 326 1.84 2.50 -1.49
N ILE A 327 1.80 1.28 -0.94
CA ILE A 327 1.33 1.04 0.42
C ILE A 327 2.21 1.82 1.42
N PRO A 328 1.63 2.67 2.29
CA PRO A 328 2.36 3.39 3.33
C PRO A 328 3.22 2.45 4.20
N ASN A 329 4.45 2.86 4.49
CA ASN A 329 5.45 2.07 5.23
C ASN A 329 5.96 0.80 4.52
N VAL A 330 5.56 0.55 3.26
CA VAL A 330 6.08 -0.56 2.44
C VAL A 330 6.92 -0.01 1.29
N TRP A 331 6.35 0.84 0.43
CA TRP A 331 7.03 1.56 -0.65
C TRP A 331 8.04 0.76 -1.51
N THR A 332 7.81 -0.55 -1.65
CA THR A 332 8.70 -1.43 -2.40
C THR A 332 7.92 -2.37 -3.31
N SER A 333 8.42 -2.57 -4.52
CA SER A 333 7.91 -3.62 -5.40
C SER A 333 8.35 -4.98 -4.86
N MET A 334 7.59 -6.02 -5.14
CA MET A 334 7.82 -7.38 -4.69
C MET A 334 7.75 -8.32 -5.87
N ASP A 335 8.62 -9.33 -5.89
CA ASP A 335 8.44 -10.43 -6.83
C ASP A 335 7.20 -11.26 -6.44
N HIS A 336 6.80 -12.14 -7.37
CA HIS A 336 5.56 -12.90 -7.28
C HIS A 336 5.43 -13.72 -6.00
N GLN A 337 6.54 -14.24 -5.46
CA GLN A 337 6.53 -15.09 -4.28
C GLN A 337 6.83 -14.29 -3.01
N ALA A 338 7.76 -13.33 -3.10
CA ALA A 338 8.16 -12.49 -1.97
C ALA A 338 7.03 -11.65 -1.38
N ILE A 339 5.96 -11.41 -2.14
CA ILE A 339 4.76 -10.76 -1.62
C ILE A 339 4.15 -11.48 -0.40
N THR A 340 4.38 -12.79 -0.20
CA THR A 340 3.84 -13.52 0.96
C THR A 340 4.75 -13.49 2.19
N TRP A 341 6.00 -13.02 2.06
CA TRP A 341 6.99 -13.04 3.16
C TRP A 341 7.76 -11.76 3.38
N CYS A 342 7.58 -10.73 2.56
CA CYS A 342 8.22 -9.44 2.77
C CYS A 342 7.83 -8.86 4.14
N ASP A 343 8.84 -8.47 4.92
CA ASP A 343 8.65 -8.11 6.33
C ASP A 343 7.79 -6.86 6.54
N GLN A 344 8.05 -5.80 5.77
CA GLN A 344 7.28 -4.55 5.88
C GLN A 344 5.80 -4.78 5.51
N PHE A 345 5.57 -5.58 4.47
CA PHE A 345 4.22 -5.85 3.98
C PHE A 345 3.44 -6.81 4.88
N ARG A 346 4.04 -7.90 5.38
CA ARG A 346 3.35 -8.82 6.30
C ARG A 346 2.88 -8.10 7.58
N LYS A 347 3.64 -7.11 8.06
CA LYS A 347 3.25 -6.24 9.20
C LYS A 347 2.01 -5.40 8.88
N VAL A 348 1.96 -4.77 7.71
CA VAL A 348 0.80 -3.98 7.29
C VAL A 348 -0.44 -4.86 7.12
N ILE A 349 -0.31 -6.03 6.48
CA ILE A 349 -1.42 -7.00 6.33
C ILE A 349 -1.95 -7.45 7.70
N ALA A 350 -1.06 -7.88 8.60
CA ALA A 350 -1.48 -8.35 9.92
C ALA A 350 -2.26 -7.28 10.70
N ARG A 351 -1.78 -6.03 10.70
CA ARG A 351 -2.45 -4.91 11.37
C ARG A 351 -3.80 -4.57 10.75
N ALA A 352 -3.88 -4.54 9.42
CA ALA A 352 -5.15 -4.33 8.72
C ALA A 352 -6.16 -5.43 9.06
N LEU A 353 -5.74 -6.70 9.14
CA LEU A 353 -6.61 -7.80 9.54
C LEU A 353 -7.13 -7.64 10.99
N TYR A 354 -6.31 -7.19 11.93
CA TYR A 354 -6.77 -6.97 13.30
C TYR A 354 -7.73 -5.77 13.44
N GLU A 355 -7.60 -4.74 12.61
CA GLU A 355 -8.53 -3.61 12.67
C GLU A 355 -9.91 -3.95 12.10
N ILE A 356 -10.02 -4.87 11.14
CA ILE A 356 -11.32 -5.23 10.54
C ILE A 356 -12.13 -6.27 11.32
N VAL A 357 -11.53 -6.93 12.32
CA VAL A 357 -12.19 -8.01 13.05
C VAL A 357 -13.03 -7.50 14.21
N ASP A 358 -14.03 -8.31 14.58
CA ASP A 358 -14.88 -8.10 15.76
C ASP A 358 -15.51 -9.44 16.16
N ILE A 359 -15.03 -10.01 17.26
CA ILE A 359 -15.49 -11.30 17.80
C ILE A 359 -16.92 -11.23 18.35
N GLY A 360 -17.40 -10.05 18.72
CA GLY A 360 -18.76 -9.83 19.23
C GLY A 360 -19.84 -9.95 18.15
N ARG A 361 -19.46 -10.16 16.89
CA ARG A 361 -20.36 -10.33 15.75
C ARG A 361 -20.22 -11.73 15.18
N ALA A 362 -21.34 -12.36 14.81
CA ALA A 362 -21.33 -13.68 14.16
C ALA A 362 -20.44 -13.69 12.89
N SER A 363 -20.44 -12.60 12.13
CA SER A 363 -19.58 -12.42 10.94
C SER A 363 -18.08 -12.37 11.24
N GLN A 364 -17.67 -12.29 12.51
CA GLN A 364 -16.29 -12.15 13.00
C GLN A 364 -15.53 -10.90 12.51
N THR A 365 -16.21 -10.05 11.75
CA THR A 365 -15.66 -8.85 11.14
C THR A 365 -16.65 -7.70 11.25
N ARG A 366 -16.11 -6.49 11.21
CA ARG A 366 -16.84 -5.22 11.24
C ARG A 366 -17.76 -5.05 10.02
N PRO A 367 -18.76 -4.16 10.06
CA PRO A 367 -19.60 -3.85 8.90
C PRO A 367 -18.77 -3.51 7.65
N ARG A 368 -19.30 -3.86 6.47
CA ARG A 368 -18.58 -3.73 5.19
C ARG A 368 -18.00 -2.34 4.93
N ALA A 369 -18.77 -1.27 5.21
CA ALA A 369 -18.30 0.10 5.00
C ALA A 369 -17.09 0.44 5.87
N GLU A 370 -17.11 0.04 7.15
CA GLU A 370 -16.01 0.25 8.08
C GLU A 370 -14.77 -0.53 7.68
N ARG A 371 -14.92 -1.79 7.25
CA ARG A 371 -13.81 -2.59 6.72
C ARG A 371 -13.16 -1.94 5.51
N MET A 372 -13.95 -1.39 4.59
CA MET A 372 -13.42 -0.66 3.45
C MET A 372 -12.68 0.61 3.87
N GLY A 373 -13.19 1.37 4.83
CA GLY A 373 -12.49 2.52 5.41
C GLY A 373 -11.12 2.13 6.00
N ILE A 374 -11.08 1.03 6.76
CA ILE A 374 -9.84 0.49 7.35
C ILE A 374 -8.86 0.04 6.25
N PHE A 375 -9.33 -0.72 5.25
CA PHE A 375 -8.46 -1.15 4.16
C PHE A 375 -7.89 0.02 3.36
N LYS A 376 -8.70 1.04 3.08
CA LYS A 376 -8.23 2.27 2.43
C LYS A 376 -7.16 2.96 3.28
N LYS A 377 -7.39 3.12 4.59
CA LYS A 377 -6.42 3.69 5.55
C LYS A 377 -5.08 2.95 5.54
N TRP A 378 -5.08 1.63 5.51
CA TRP A 378 -3.85 0.84 5.60
C TRP A 378 -3.11 0.68 4.27
N PHE A 379 -3.83 0.63 3.16
CA PHE A 379 -3.24 0.27 1.87
C PHE A 379 -3.12 1.44 0.89
N LEU A 380 -4.04 2.39 0.91
CA LEU A 380 -3.99 3.54 0.02
C LEU A 380 -3.08 4.63 0.59
N THR A 381 -2.54 5.47 -0.30
CA THR A 381 -1.72 6.61 0.12
C THR A 381 -2.58 7.70 0.74
N GLY A 382 -3.84 7.82 0.33
CA GLY A 382 -4.72 8.94 0.66
C GLY A 382 -4.74 10.03 -0.42
N LEU A 383 -3.96 9.85 -1.49
CA LEU A 383 -3.97 10.71 -2.68
C LEU A 383 -4.99 10.27 -3.72
N GLU A 384 -5.46 9.03 -3.63
CA GLU A 384 -6.45 8.45 -4.53
C GLU A 384 -7.83 9.10 -4.29
N ASN A 385 -8.62 9.31 -5.34
CA ASN A 385 -9.97 9.90 -5.25
C ASN A 385 -10.92 9.13 -4.31
N VAL A 386 -10.62 7.86 -4.07
CA VAL A 386 -11.41 6.92 -3.26
C VAL A 386 -11.09 7.04 -1.77
N ALA A 387 -9.96 7.67 -1.42
CA ALA A 387 -9.56 7.90 -0.03
C ALA A 387 -10.50 8.90 0.65
N GLU A 388 -10.95 8.57 1.86
CA GLU A 388 -11.92 9.37 2.60
C GLU A 388 -11.18 10.38 3.50
N LYS A 389 -11.60 11.65 3.44
CA LYS A 389 -11.15 12.70 4.36
C LYS A 389 -12.16 12.82 5.49
N THR A 390 -11.70 12.64 6.72
CA THR A 390 -12.55 12.46 7.89
C THR A 390 -12.62 13.69 8.79
N VAL A 391 -11.74 14.68 8.60
CA VAL A 391 -11.66 15.87 9.47
C VAL A 391 -12.98 16.63 9.59
N THR A 392 -13.76 16.71 8.51
CA THR A 392 -15.03 17.45 8.45
C THR A 392 -16.19 16.71 9.11
N GLN A 393 -16.04 15.41 9.38
CA GLN A 393 -17.07 14.56 9.99
C GLN A 393 -16.87 14.40 11.50
N LYS A 394 -15.71 14.80 12.02
CA LYS A 394 -15.38 14.70 13.44
C LYS A 394 -15.86 15.94 14.18
N GLU A 395 -16.20 15.76 15.46
CA GLU A 395 -16.50 16.87 16.35
C GLU A 395 -15.27 17.79 16.53
N PRO A 396 -15.47 19.09 16.79
CA PRO A 396 -14.38 20.01 17.02
C PRO A 396 -13.54 19.56 18.22
N SER A 397 -12.24 19.38 18.00
CA SER A 397 -11.34 18.84 19.02
C SER A 397 -10.61 19.91 19.83
N THR A 398 -10.55 21.14 19.32
CA THR A 398 -9.63 22.16 19.81
C THR A 398 -10.26 23.55 19.80
N LEU A 399 -10.13 24.27 20.91
CA LEU A 399 -10.40 25.69 21.00
C LEU A 399 -9.05 26.44 20.95
N LEU A 400 -8.88 27.32 19.96
CA LEU A 400 -7.73 28.21 19.89
C LEU A 400 -8.11 29.59 20.43
N THR A 401 -7.40 30.03 21.46
CA THR A 401 -7.66 31.30 22.14
C THR A 401 -6.46 32.23 21.95
N PHE A 402 -6.72 33.45 21.42
CA PHE A 402 -5.70 34.49 21.25
C PHE A 402 -5.99 35.69 22.15
N GLU A 403 -5.00 36.13 22.91
CA GLU A 403 -5.02 37.38 23.68
C GLU A 403 -4.36 38.54 22.92
N ASP A 404 -4.62 39.77 23.36
CA ASP A 404 -4.20 41.01 22.69
C ASP A 404 -2.69 41.27 22.92
N GLY A 405 -1.85 40.49 22.26
CA GLY A 405 -0.39 40.56 22.31
C GLY A 405 0.29 39.46 21.50
N SER A 406 -0.22 38.23 21.58
CA SER A 406 0.17 37.06 20.78
C SER A 406 -0.68 36.99 19.50
N LYS A 407 -0.56 38.01 18.65
CA LYS A 407 -1.30 38.00 17.37
C LYS A 407 -0.80 36.85 16.51
N PRO A 408 -1.68 35.95 16.05
CA PRO A 408 -1.27 34.91 15.12
C PRO A 408 -0.65 35.56 13.88
N SER A 409 0.41 34.95 13.37
CA SER A 409 1.03 35.42 12.13
C SER A 409 0.09 35.08 10.98
N ILE A 410 -0.69 36.07 10.54
CA ILE A 410 -1.50 35.95 9.34
C ILE A 410 -0.53 35.93 8.16
N VAL A 411 -0.48 34.80 7.46
CA VAL A 411 0.47 34.60 6.37
C VAL A 411 0.06 35.50 5.19
N PRO A 412 0.92 36.47 4.79
CA PRO A 412 0.61 37.32 3.64
C PRO A 412 0.80 36.51 2.35
N GLY A 413 -0.28 36.22 1.64
CA GLY A 413 -0.28 35.48 0.37
C GLY A 413 -0.80 34.06 0.51
N GLU A 414 -0.40 33.19 -0.44
CA GLU A 414 -0.98 31.85 -0.57
C GLU A 414 -0.02 30.73 -0.15
N ARG A 415 1.19 31.03 0.33
CA ARG A 415 2.19 30.04 0.76
C ARG A 415 2.85 30.42 2.08
N LEU A 416 2.98 29.44 2.98
CA LEU A 416 3.76 29.44 4.21
C LEU A 416 4.96 28.48 4.05
N THR A 417 6.17 28.95 4.38
CA THR A 417 7.38 28.12 4.42
C THR A 417 8.10 28.33 5.74
N LEU A 418 8.06 27.34 6.62
CA LEU A 418 8.83 27.26 7.86
C LEU A 418 10.01 26.31 7.64
N ARG A 419 11.24 26.81 7.63
CA ARG A 419 12.43 25.97 7.41
C ARG A 419 12.94 25.26 8.66
N LYS A 420 12.49 25.70 9.84
CA LYS A 420 12.81 25.16 11.17
C LYS A 420 11.60 25.37 12.08
N LEU A 421 11.35 24.43 12.98
CA LEU A 421 10.36 24.56 14.06
C LEU A 421 11.05 24.87 15.39
N GLY A 422 10.30 25.40 16.36
CA GLY A 422 10.73 25.70 17.73
C GLY A 422 11.72 26.85 17.84
N ILE A 423 11.65 27.82 16.92
CA ILE A 423 12.55 28.99 16.92
C ILE A 423 12.28 29.90 18.12
N ASP A 424 11.00 30.12 18.44
CA ASP A 424 10.57 31.09 19.44
C ASP A 424 10.48 30.50 20.86
N GLY A 425 10.80 29.20 21.03
CA GLY A 425 10.86 28.53 22.33
C GLY A 425 9.51 28.29 23.02
N GLY A 426 8.41 28.62 22.35
CA GLY A 426 7.02 28.40 22.76
C GLY A 426 6.10 28.18 21.56
N PRO A 427 4.82 27.83 21.79
CA PRO A 427 3.89 27.52 20.71
C PRO A 427 3.64 28.74 19.83
N THR A 428 3.82 28.61 18.52
CA THR A 428 3.54 29.69 17.55
C THR A 428 2.52 29.25 16.52
N THR A 429 1.55 30.13 16.25
CA THR A 429 0.45 29.83 15.31
C THR A 429 0.53 30.71 14.08
N HIS A 430 0.55 30.05 12.92
CA HIS A 430 0.46 30.67 11.60
C HIS A 430 -0.93 30.41 11.01
N LEU A 431 -1.66 31.48 10.68
CA LEU A 431 -3.00 31.38 10.10
C LEU A 431 -2.93 31.66 8.60
N LEU A 432 -3.30 30.67 7.80
CA LEU A 432 -3.54 30.85 6.37
C LEU A 432 -5.05 31.06 6.17
N ALA A 433 -5.43 32.23 5.65
CA ALA A 433 -6.82 32.52 5.34
C ALA A 433 -7.29 31.67 4.15
N ILE A 434 -8.41 30.96 4.31
CA ILE A 434 -9.00 30.18 3.23
C ILE A 434 -9.59 31.15 2.20
N PRO A 435 -9.15 31.12 0.92
CA PRO A 435 -9.66 32.02 -0.09
C PRO A 435 -11.17 31.88 -0.29
N SER A 436 -11.92 32.98 -0.15
CA SER A 436 -13.37 33.04 -0.38
C SER A 436 -13.70 33.80 -1.67
N GLY A 437 -14.61 33.28 -2.50
CA GLY A 437 -15.05 33.92 -3.76
C GLY A 437 -15.31 32.95 -4.92
N SER A 438 -15.64 33.49 -6.10
CA SER A 438 -16.02 32.74 -7.32
C SER A 438 -14.91 31.85 -7.91
N SER A 439 -13.67 31.96 -7.42
CA SER A 439 -12.52 31.11 -7.77
C SER A 439 -12.28 29.96 -6.76
N ALA A 440 -13.08 29.85 -5.70
CA ALA A 440 -12.87 28.84 -4.64
C ALA A 440 -12.93 27.39 -5.18
N ASN A 441 -13.78 27.12 -6.17
CA ASN A 441 -13.89 25.80 -6.80
C ASN A 441 -12.65 25.38 -7.59
N ALA A 442 -11.78 26.32 -7.93
CA ALA A 442 -10.59 26.08 -8.75
C ALA A 442 -9.32 25.90 -7.91
N LYS A 443 -9.36 26.01 -6.57
CA LYS A 443 -8.18 25.92 -5.71
C LYS A 443 -8.15 24.66 -4.85
N SER A 444 -6.95 24.28 -4.44
CA SER A 444 -6.68 23.24 -3.45
C SER A 444 -5.68 23.73 -2.42
N PHE A 445 -5.78 23.20 -1.21
CA PHE A 445 -4.77 23.33 -0.17
C PHE A 445 -3.86 22.11 -0.18
N ALA A 446 -2.56 22.32 -0.02
CA ALA A 446 -1.58 21.26 0.20
C ALA A 446 -0.60 21.66 1.32
N LEU A 447 -0.26 20.71 2.19
CA LEU A 447 0.77 20.86 3.21
C LEU A 447 1.72 19.67 3.16
N LEU A 448 3.02 19.93 3.25
CA LEU A 448 4.08 18.93 3.34
C LEU A 448 5.02 19.30 4.49
N SER A 449 5.40 18.30 5.28
CA SER A 449 6.30 18.45 6.42
C SER A 449 7.11 17.19 6.66
N ASN A 450 8.33 17.33 7.18
CA ASN A 450 9.09 16.19 7.72
C ASN A 450 8.87 15.99 9.25
N ALA A 451 7.96 16.76 9.85
CA ALA A 451 7.45 16.53 11.20
C ALA A 451 6.15 15.73 11.17
N GLU A 452 5.97 14.88 12.17
CA GLU A 452 4.73 14.19 12.46
C GLU A 452 3.66 15.18 12.95
N LEU A 453 2.42 14.98 12.52
CA LEU A 453 1.29 15.82 12.95
C LEU A 453 0.75 15.33 14.29
N SER A 454 0.58 16.24 15.25
CA SER A 454 0.03 15.91 16.57
C SER A 454 -1.47 15.63 16.51
N SER A 455 -1.90 14.48 17.05
CA SER A 455 -3.32 14.20 17.27
C SER A 455 -3.83 14.95 18.51
N PRO A 456 -5.15 15.05 18.71
CA PRO A 456 -5.68 15.69 19.90
C PRO A 456 -5.18 15.02 21.19
N GLY A 457 -4.50 15.79 22.06
CA GLY A 457 -3.91 15.32 23.32
C GLY A 457 -2.41 14.99 23.24
N ASP A 458 -1.81 14.93 22.05
CA ASP A 458 -0.41 14.56 21.86
C ASP A 458 0.55 15.76 21.94
N GLU A 459 1.70 15.59 22.60
CA GLU A 459 2.81 16.56 22.64
C GLU A 459 3.67 16.51 21.36
N GLY A 460 3.04 16.45 20.18
CA GLY A 460 3.76 16.44 18.90
C GLY A 460 4.23 17.84 18.48
N PRO A 461 5.30 17.95 17.66
CA PRO A 461 5.95 19.22 17.34
C PRO A 461 5.14 20.11 16.38
N LEU A 462 4.11 19.57 15.72
CA LEU A 462 3.37 20.26 14.68
C LEU A 462 1.88 19.92 14.71
N GLY A 463 1.03 20.91 14.98
CA GLY A 463 -0.43 20.80 14.84
C GLY A 463 -0.91 21.45 13.54
N VAL A 464 -1.89 20.82 12.88
CA VAL A 464 -2.59 21.43 11.74
C VAL A 464 -4.09 21.36 11.99
N LEU A 465 -4.74 22.53 12.00
CA LEU A 465 -6.11 22.67 12.42
C LEU A 465 -6.93 23.44 11.38
N LEU A 466 -8.17 23.01 11.14
CA LEU A 466 -9.16 23.73 10.33
C LEU A 466 -10.07 24.52 11.27
N CYS A 467 -10.08 25.85 11.14
CA CYS A 467 -10.63 26.75 12.16
C CYS A 467 -11.68 27.71 11.61
N SER A 468 -12.71 27.99 12.40
CA SER A 468 -13.75 28.98 12.10
C SER A 468 -14.06 29.84 13.33
N ALA A 469 -14.44 31.09 13.10
CA ALA A 469 -14.91 31.97 14.16
C ALA A 469 -16.31 31.54 14.60
N HIS A 470 -16.51 31.34 15.90
CA HIS A 470 -17.83 31.03 16.46
C HIS A 470 -18.55 32.32 16.86
N PRO A 471 -19.75 32.62 16.37
CA PRO A 471 -20.59 33.64 16.99
C PRO A 471 -21.13 33.10 18.33
N PRO A 472 -21.10 33.87 19.43
CA PRO A 472 -21.71 33.42 20.68
C PRO A 472 -23.24 33.38 20.51
N GLU A 473 -23.83 32.21 20.27
CA GLU A 473 -25.28 32.03 20.37
C GLU A 473 -25.67 31.73 21.83
N PRO A 474 -26.57 32.52 22.44
CA PRO A 474 -27.00 32.27 23.81
C PRO A 474 -27.94 31.06 23.88
N GLY A 475 -27.50 29.99 24.54
CA GLY A 475 -28.37 28.89 24.98
C GLY A 475 -28.01 27.47 24.55
N GLN A 476 -26.85 27.23 23.92
CA GLN A 476 -26.35 25.86 23.69
C GLN A 476 -25.48 25.38 24.85
N ALA A 477 -25.51 24.07 25.10
CA ALA A 477 -24.68 23.39 26.09
C ALA A 477 -23.19 23.67 25.82
N GLU A 478 -22.38 23.84 26.87
CA GLU A 478 -20.94 24.02 26.76
C GLU A 478 -20.35 22.85 25.94
N ILE A 479 -19.78 23.17 24.77
CA ILE A 479 -19.03 22.19 23.98
C ILE A 479 -17.73 21.92 24.75
N THR A 480 -17.58 20.71 25.28
CA THR A 480 -16.33 20.28 25.93
C THR A 480 -15.30 19.94 24.87
N PHE A 481 -14.23 20.74 24.78
CA PHE A 481 -13.11 20.49 23.87
C PHE A 481 -12.08 19.56 24.52
N THR A 482 -11.49 18.66 23.73
CA THR A 482 -10.40 17.78 24.20
C THR A 482 -9.14 18.57 24.53
N MET A 483 -8.89 19.68 23.82
CA MET A 483 -7.82 20.62 24.13
C MET A 483 -8.30 22.06 24.06
N ASP A 484 -7.99 22.84 25.09
CA ASP A 484 -8.06 24.30 25.09
C ASP A 484 -6.62 24.82 25.03
N MET A 485 -6.26 25.45 23.92
CA MET A 485 -4.91 25.96 23.71
C MET A 485 -4.93 27.46 23.92
N ASP A 486 -4.52 27.86 25.11
CA ASP A 486 -4.27 29.25 25.47
C ASP A 486 -2.81 29.61 25.16
N ILE A 487 -2.60 30.47 24.18
CA ILE A 487 -1.25 30.88 23.72
C ILE A 487 -0.82 32.14 24.51
N SER A 488 -1.06 32.14 25.82
CA SER A 488 -0.81 33.26 26.72
C SER A 488 0.50 33.11 27.49
N SER A 489 1.04 34.25 27.93
CA SER A 489 2.06 34.32 28.97
C SER A 489 1.47 35.09 30.15
N ASP A 490 0.90 34.36 31.13
CA ASP A 490 0.54 34.70 32.52
C ASP A 490 0.01 36.10 32.95
N ASP A 491 -0.14 37.10 32.08
CA ASP A 491 -0.51 38.47 32.47
C ASP A 491 -1.95 38.82 32.12
N VAL A 492 -2.80 38.64 33.12
CA VAL A 492 -4.22 39.00 33.16
C VAL A 492 -4.43 40.49 32.88
N ASN A 493 -5.12 40.84 31.77
CA ASN A 493 -6.07 41.98 31.72
C ASN A 493 -6.87 42.09 30.40
N ASN A 494 -8.18 41.80 30.49
CA ASN A 494 -9.31 42.55 29.90
C ASN A 494 -9.23 43.05 28.43
N GLY A 495 -8.71 42.23 27.51
CA GLY A 495 -8.75 42.44 26.07
C GLY A 495 -9.82 41.59 25.37
N SER A 496 -10.19 41.94 24.12
CA SER A 496 -11.10 41.13 23.31
C SER A 496 -10.42 39.83 22.88
N VAL A 497 -10.83 38.72 23.47
CA VAL A 497 -10.30 37.38 23.17
C VAL A 497 -10.87 36.88 21.85
N ALA A 498 -10.02 36.65 20.85
CA ALA A 498 -10.43 35.99 19.62
C ALA A 498 -10.40 34.47 19.83
N LYS A 499 -11.56 33.81 19.73
CA LYS A 499 -11.70 32.37 19.89
C LYS A 499 -12.03 31.72 18.55
N LEU A 500 -11.27 30.71 18.16
CA LEU A 500 -11.54 29.89 16.98
C LEU A 500 -11.85 28.46 17.41
N ILE A 501 -12.93 27.90 16.87
CA ILE A 501 -13.25 26.49 17.02
C ILE A 501 -12.58 25.74 15.88
N CYS A 502 -11.84 24.69 16.24
CA CYS A 502 -10.93 24.03 15.33
C CYS A 502 -11.06 22.50 15.34
N HIS A 503 -10.94 21.91 14.15
CA HIS A 503 -10.86 20.47 13.93
C HIS A 503 -9.42 20.10 13.61
N ASN A 504 -8.90 19.07 14.28
CA ASN A 504 -7.53 18.59 14.05
C ASN A 504 -7.46 17.71 12.78
N ALA A 505 -6.57 18.09 11.86
CA ALA A 505 -6.40 17.43 10.56
C ALA A 505 -5.45 16.22 10.58
N ALA A 506 -4.84 15.87 11.72
CA ALA A 506 -3.86 14.78 11.83
C ALA A 506 -4.42 13.42 11.40
N SER A 507 -5.73 13.18 11.53
CA SER A 507 -6.32 11.91 11.09
C SER A 507 -6.41 11.74 9.58
N ASP A 508 -6.27 12.83 8.83
CA ASP A 508 -6.30 12.82 7.37
C ASP A 508 -4.88 12.87 6.78
N VAL A 509 -3.85 12.67 7.62
CA VAL A 509 -2.45 12.71 7.20
C VAL A 509 -2.13 11.56 6.24
N VAL A 510 -1.51 11.92 5.13
CA VAL A 510 -0.95 11.02 4.14
C VAL A 510 0.54 10.88 4.40
N LEU A 511 1.01 9.64 4.59
CA LEU A 511 2.44 9.37 4.76
C LEU A 511 3.10 9.20 3.40
N LEU A 512 4.10 10.03 3.13
CA LEU A 512 4.94 9.93 1.93
C LEU A 512 6.35 9.48 2.32
N PRO A 513 7.03 8.67 1.48
CA PRO A 513 8.42 8.33 1.74
C PRO A 513 9.26 9.61 1.78
N ALA A 514 10.19 9.69 2.71
CA ALA A 514 11.08 10.84 2.76
C ALA A 514 11.97 10.86 1.51
N SER A 515 12.07 12.02 0.89
CA SER A 515 12.93 12.24 -0.27
C SER A 515 13.89 13.37 0.02
N THR A 516 15.14 13.00 0.23
CA THR A 516 16.27 13.92 0.40
C THR A 516 17.44 13.41 -0.42
N ARG A 517 18.42 14.27 -0.72
CA ARG A 517 19.60 13.89 -1.51
C ARG A 517 20.44 12.76 -0.87
N ALA A 518 20.28 12.52 0.43
CA ALA A 518 21.00 11.48 1.16
C ALA A 518 20.29 10.11 1.11
N ILE A 519 19.01 10.08 0.73
CA ILE A 519 18.20 8.86 0.76
C ILE A 519 18.22 8.21 -0.62
N ALA A 520 18.65 6.95 -0.67
CA ALA A 520 18.68 6.17 -1.92
C ALA A 520 17.40 5.36 -2.14
N ASN A 521 16.74 4.89 -1.08
CA ASN A 521 15.56 4.04 -1.13
C ASN A 521 14.39 4.69 -0.38
N PRO A 522 13.14 4.54 -0.85
CA PRO A 522 11.96 5.11 -0.18
C PRO A 522 11.59 4.38 1.12
N PHE A 523 12.23 3.24 1.40
CA PHE A 523 12.05 2.43 2.59
C PHE A 523 13.36 2.37 3.40
N PHE A 524 13.26 2.11 4.71
CA PHE A 524 14.43 1.90 5.55
C PHE A 524 14.97 0.47 5.40
N VAL A 525 16.29 0.33 5.52
CA VAL A 525 16.98 -0.97 5.54
C VAL A 525 17.41 -1.28 6.97
N ASP A 526 17.36 -2.55 7.36
CA ASP A 526 17.80 -2.99 8.68
C ASP A 526 19.28 -2.63 8.91
N GLY A 527 19.56 -2.00 10.06
CA GLY A 527 20.89 -1.50 10.41
C GLY A 527 21.16 -0.05 9.99
N GLU A 528 20.28 0.57 9.21
CA GLU A 528 20.34 2.01 8.90
C GLU A 528 19.48 2.84 9.87
N MET A 529 19.77 4.14 9.95
CA MET A 529 18.95 5.05 10.77
C MET A 529 17.55 5.15 10.16
N ARG A 530 16.52 4.87 10.97
CA ARG A 530 15.13 4.95 10.53
C ARG A 530 14.83 6.36 10.04
N THR A 531 14.43 6.46 8.78
CA THR A 531 14.04 7.73 8.18
C THR A 531 12.55 7.97 8.48
N GLN A 532 12.25 9.14 9.04
CA GLN A 532 10.87 9.58 9.29
C GLN A 532 10.19 9.91 7.96
N PRO A 533 9.00 9.33 7.66
CA PRO A 533 8.19 9.72 6.50
C PRO A 533 7.82 11.21 6.53
N PHE A 534 7.47 11.75 5.37
CA PHE A 534 6.85 13.07 5.30
C PHE A 534 5.34 12.97 5.59
N SER A 535 4.83 13.95 6.33
CA SER A 535 3.41 14.19 6.55
C SER A 535 2.88 15.08 5.44
N TYR A 536 1.86 14.61 4.74
CA TYR A 536 1.19 15.34 3.67
C TYR A 536 -0.30 15.50 3.95
N LEU A 537 -0.86 16.66 3.62
CA LEU A 537 -2.30 16.92 3.66
C LEU A 537 -2.72 17.59 2.36
N GLN A 538 -3.89 17.22 1.85
CA GLN A 538 -4.47 17.85 0.67
C GLN A 538 -5.98 17.97 0.79
N TYR A 539 -6.52 19.17 0.55
CA TYR A 539 -7.96 19.44 0.57
C TYR A 539 -8.38 20.18 -0.69
N ASP A 540 -9.50 19.77 -1.29
CA ASP A 540 -10.18 20.66 -2.23
C ASP A 540 -10.82 21.78 -1.41
N LEU A 541 -10.80 23.01 -1.91
CA LEU A 541 -11.41 24.13 -1.17
C LEU A 541 -12.89 23.91 -0.88
N LYS A 542 -13.60 23.20 -1.76
CA LYS A 542 -15.02 22.83 -1.57
C LYS A 542 -15.23 21.99 -0.29
N ASP A 543 -14.26 21.15 0.07
CA ASP A 543 -14.35 20.23 1.21
C ASP A 543 -14.17 20.99 2.52
N ILE A 544 -13.42 22.09 2.50
CA ILE A 544 -13.08 22.91 3.68
C ILE A 544 -13.72 24.30 3.66
N ALA A 545 -14.71 24.54 2.80
CA ALA A 545 -15.34 25.85 2.61
C ALA A 545 -16.09 26.37 3.86
N GLY A 546 -16.41 25.49 4.80
CA GLY A 546 -17.01 25.87 6.10
C GLY A 546 -16.03 26.51 7.08
N TYR A 547 -14.72 26.46 6.79
CA TYR A 547 -13.67 27.01 7.64
C TYR A 547 -13.17 28.35 7.10
N GLN A 548 -12.64 29.17 8.00
CA GLN A 548 -12.07 30.49 7.65
C GLN A 548 -10.54 30.45 7.55
N TYR A 549 -9.90 29.59 8.35
CA TYR A 549 -8.45 29.52 8.44
C TYR A 549 -7.96 28.07 8.48
N VAL A 550 -6.79 27.83 7.89
CA VAL A 550 -5.94 26.70 8.24
C VAL A 550 -4.88 27.21 9.20
N ALA A 551 -4.89 26.71 10.43
CA ALA A 551 -3.90 27.04 11.45
C ALA A 551 -2.78 25.99 11.45
N VAL A 552 -1.54 26.44 11.25
CA VAL A 552 -0.33 25.63 11.42
C VAL A 552 0.30 26.06 12.73
N VAL A 553 0.30 25.16 13.71
CA VAL A 553 0.78 25.39 15.08
C VAL A 553 2.12 24.69 15.26
N ASP A 554 3.18 25.46 15.39
CA ASP A 554 4.50 24.96 15.79
C ASP A 554 4.52 24.82 17.32
N ASN A 555 4.47 23.59 17.80
CA ASN A 555 4.51 23.24 19.22
C ASN A 555 5.89 22.75 19.67
N ALA A 556 6.92 22.87 18.83
CA ALA A 556 8.23 22.36 19.18
C ALA A 556 8.86 23.17 20.32
N GLY A 557 9.02 22.54 21.48
CA GLY A 557 9.61 23.19 22.67
C GLY A 557 11.10 23.56 22.53
N SER A 558 11.76 23.15 21.45
CA SER A 558 13.13 23.55 21.12
C SER A 558 13.36 23.53 19.62
N ARG A 559 14.40 24.23 19.17
CA ARG A 559 14.72 24.36 17.75
C ARG A 559 15.04 23.01 17.10
N THR A 560 14.25 22.61 16.11
CA THR A 560 14.46 21.37 15.34
C THR A 560 14.84 21.67 13.88
N SER A 561 15.25 20.63 13.16
CA SER A 561 15.40 20.65 11.69
C SER A 561 14.10 20.31 10.96
N SER A 562 12.97 20.26 11.66
CA SER A 562 11.67 20.04 11.04
C SER A 562 11.23 21.29 10.28
N TRP A 563 10.57 21.09 9.15
CA TRP A 563 10.12 22.15 8.26
C TRP A 563 8.69 21.89 7.79
N VAL A 564 7.99 22.95 7.40
CA VAL A 564 6.62 22.91 6.88
C VAL A 564 6.54 23.79 5.65
N VAL A 565 5.93 23.27 4.60
CA VAL A 565 5.47 24.04 3.44
C VAL A 565 3.97 23.85 3.33
N ALA A 566 3.21 24.92 3.35
CA ALA A 566 1.76 24.88 3.20
C ALA A 566 1.33 25.93 2.17
N GLU A 567 0.44 25.58 1.25
CA GLU A 567 -0.02 26.52 0.24
C GLU A 567 -1.44 26.27 -0.25
N PHE A 568 -2.06 27.35 -0.74
CA PHE A 568 -3.19 27.30 -1.64
C PHE A 568 -2.69 27.48 -3.08
N SER A 569 -3.19 26.66 -3.99
CA SER A 569 -2.83 26.75 -5.41
C SER A 569 -4.03 26.52 -6.31
N ASP A 570 -4.01 27.15 -7.48
CA ASP A 570 -5.00 26.91 -8.53
C ASP A 570 -4.76 25.53 -9.17
N LYS A 571 -5.80 24.71 -9.26
CA LYS A 571 -5.77 23.39 -9.90
C LYS A 571 -5.31 23.46 -11.36
N SER A 572 -5.66 24.53 -12.06
CA SER A 572 -5.21 24.75 -13.44
C SER A 572 -3.71 25.06 -13.55
N ALA A 573 -3.09 25.55 -12.48
CA ALA A 573 -1.65 25.81 -12.42
C ALA A 573 -0.87 24.57 -11.94
N SER A 574 -1.51 23.67 -11.19
CA SER A 574 -0.92 22.39 -10.78
C SER A 574 -1.10 21.29 -11.83
N HIS A 575 -2.08 21.37 -12.72
CA HIS A 575 -2.34 20.33 -13.72
C HIS A 575 -1.79 20.71 -15.10
N SER A 576 -0.96 19.84 -15.67
CA SER A 576 -0.41 19.99 -17.02
C SER A 576 -0.65 18.72 -17.83
N THR A 577 -1.37 18.83 -18.95
CA THR A 577 -1.55 17.73 -19.91
C THR A 577 -0.56 17.86 -21.05
N SER A 578 0.12 16.76 -21.37
CA SER A 578 1.02 16.68 -22.52
C SER A 578 0.51 15.67 -23.54
N ASP A 579 -0.19 16.18 -24.55
CA ASP A 579 -0.73 15.39 -25.66
C ASP A 579 0.38 15.00 -26.65
N ILE A 580 1.13 13.96 -26.34
CA ILE A 580 2.11 13.35 -27.24
C ILE A 580 1.58 12.02 -27.77
N GLY A 581 1.70 11.79 -29.08
CA GLY A 581 1.31 10.50 -29.66
C GLY A 581 2.29 9.40 -29.28
N LEU A 582 1.81 8.17 -29.05
CA LEU A 582 2.66 7.04 -28.63
C LEU A 582 3.86 6.80 -29.56
N LYS A 583 3.68 6.92 -30.88
CA LYS A 583 4.77 6.79 -31.86
C LYS A 583 5.86 7.83 -31.67
N GLN A 584 5.47 9.06 -31.37
CA GLN A 584 6.40 10.17 -31.15
C GLN A 584 7.11 10.02 -29.81
N LEU A 585 6.38 9.62 -28.76
CA LEU A 585 6.94 9.30 -27.46
C LEU A 585 7.99 8.19 -27.55
N LEU A 586 7.71 7.11 -28.29
CA LEU A 586 8.65 6.02 -28.50
C LEU A 586 9.87 6.41 -29.34
N ALA A 587 9.70 7.29 -30.33
CA ALA A 587 10.78 7.70 -31.22
C ALA A 587 11.74 8.73 -30.60
N PHE A 588 11.21 9.68 -29.82
CA PHE A 588 11.97 10.85 -29.38
C PHE A 588 11.96 11.08 -27.86
N GLY A 589 11.11 10.36 -27.12
CA GLY A 589 10.83 10.64 -25.72
C GLY A 589 9.96 11.89 -25.54
N LEU A 590 9.74 12.25 -24.28
CA LEU A 590 9.10 13.49 -23.87
C LEU A 590 10.05 14.22 -22.91
N GLN A 591 10.15 15.54 -23.08
CA GLN A 591 10.88 16.43 -22.19
C GLN A 591 9.95 17.58 -21.81
N LEU A 592 9.74 17.77 -20.50
CA LEU A 592 8.82 18.76 -19.96
C LEU A 592 9.57 19.70 -19.02
N HIS A 593 9.46 20.99 -19.27
CA HIS A 593 10.11 22.01 -18.46
C HIS A 593 9.08 22.66 -17.52
N LEU A 594 9.25 22.50 -16.21
CA LEU A 594 8.38 23.16 -15.24
C LEU A 594 8.87 24.59 -14.96
N PRO A 595 7.96 25.57 -14.82
CA PRO A 595 8.32 26.95 -14.54
C PRO A 595 8.94 27.10 -13.13
N SER A 596 9.76 28.13 -12.96
CA SER A 596 10.39 28.46 -11.66
C SER A 596 9.36 28.82 -10.59
N LYS A 597 8.29 29.51 -10.96
CA LYS A 597 7.12 29.74 -10.10
C LYS A 597 6.06 28.70 -10.43
N ARG A 598 5.88 27.72 -9.53
CA ARG A 598 4.89 26.65 -9.65
C ARG A 598 4.35 26.25 -8.26
N PRO A 599 3.16 25.64 -8.19
CA PRO A 599 2.70 24.98 -6.99
C PRO A 599 3.66 23.88 -6.52
N MET A 600 3.63 23.57 -5.23
CA MET A 600 4.38 22.48 -4.59
C MET A 600 4.06 21.13 -5.25
N VAL A 601 2.78 20.92 -5.62
CA VAL A 601 2.30 19.71 -6.29
C VAL A 601 2.00 20.04 -7.74
N THR A 602 2.61 19.33 -8.68
CA THR A 602 2.28 19.41 -10.11
C THR A 602 1.87 18.04 -10.61
N GLU A 603 0.67 17.92 -11.15
CA GLU A 603 0.14 16.72 -11.81
C GLU A 603 0.42 16.81 -13.31
N ILE A 604 1.15 15.83 -13.83
CA ILE A 604 1.46 15.73 -15.25
C ILE A 604 0.69 14.55 -15.83
N HIS A 605 -0.32 14.86 -16.65
CA HIS A 605 -1.12 13.86 -17.35
C HIS A 605 -0.58 13.62 -18.77
N ILE A 606 -0.21 12.38 -19.08
CA ILE A 606 0.30 11.97 -20.39
C ILE A 606 -0.55 10.79 -20.88
N PRO A 607 -1.63 11.03 -21.64
CA PRO A 607 -2.57 9.97 -22.02
C PRO A 607 -1.92 8.77 -22.72
N SER A 608 -0.82 8.99 -23.45
CA SER A 608 -0.16 7.93 -24.21
C SER A 608 0.65 6.92 -23.39
N VAL A 609 0.89 7.15 -22.09
CA VAL A 609 1.70 6.24 -21.25
C VAL A 609 0.90 5.16 -20.53
N GLU A 610 -0.43 5.11 -20.70
CA GLU A 610 -1.35 4.19 -20.01
C GLU A 610 -1.25 2.71 -20.45
N SER A 611 -0.11 2.27 -21.00
CA SER A 611 0.10 0.90 -21.45
C SER A 611 1.09 0.17 -20.55
N SER A 612 0.65 -0.92 -19.92
CA SER A 612 1.53 -1.83 -19.15
C SER A 612 2.53 -2.63 -19.98
N LEU A 613 2.38 -2.64 -21.31
CA LEU A 613 3.33 -3.27 -22.21
C LEU A 613 4.63 -2.48 -22.34
N LEU A 614 4.67 -1.23 -21.85
CA LEU A 614 5.77 -0.31 -22.04
C LEU A 614 6.35 0.12 -20.69
N ALA A 615 7.67 0.02 -20.57
CA ALA A 615 8.42 0.55 -19.45
C ALA A 615 9.08 1.88 -19.86
N TYR A 616 8.90 2.90 -19.03
CA TYR A 616 9.45 4.23 -19.27
C TYR A 616 10.48 4.58 -18.18
N ASN A 617 11.54 5.29 -18.58
CA ASN A 617 12.56 5.80 -17.66
C ASN A 617 12.36 7.30 -17.43
N LEU A 618 11.78 7.68 -16.29
CA LEU A 618 11.67 9.06 -15.87
C LEU A 618 12.99 9.53 -15.25
N GLU A 619 13.54 10.63 -15.77
CA GLU A 619 14.70 11.30 -15.21
C GLU A 619 14.22 12.66 -14.70
N ILE A 620 14.70 13.10 -13.54
CA ILE A 620 14.36 14.42 -13.00
C ILE A 620 15.67 15.15 -12.77
N GLU A 621 15.93 16.19 -13.54
CA GLU A 621 17.16 16.98 -13.48
C GLU A 621 16.88 18.38 -12.91
N GLY A 622 17.27 18.62 -11.66
CA GLY A 622 17.20 19.96 -11.06
C GLY A 622 18.35 20.86 -11.54
N GLN A 623 18.09 22.15 -11.79
CA GLN A 623 19.15 23.14 -11.91
C GLN A 623 19.78 23.38 -10.53
N GLY A 624 21.07 23.06 -10.41
CA GLY A 624 21.86 23.24 -9.19
C GLY A 624 22.16 24.71 -8.85
N CYS A 625 21.14 25.56 -8.71
CA CYS A 625 21.30 26.98 -8.48
C CYS A 625 20.38 27.47 -7.35
N SER A 626 20.74 27.11 -6.12
CA SER A 626 20.24 27.76 -4.91
C SER A 626 21.36 27.76 -3.86
N GLN A 627 21.67 28.93 -3.29
CA GLN A 627 22.56 29.04 -2.12
C GLN A 627 21.89 28.53 -0.83
N GLN A 628 20.59 28.19 -0.86
CA GLN A 628 19.84 27.65 0.26
C GLN A 628 19.66 26.13 0.13
N ASP A 629 19.78 25.44 1.26
CA ASP A 629 19.52 24.00 1.36
C ASP A 629 18.09 23.66 0.88
N GLU A 630 17.98 22.62 0.05
CA GLU A 630 16.69 22.08 -0.39
C GLU A 630 15.96 21.42 0.80
N LEU A 631 14.66 21.66 0.93
CA LEU A 631 13.84 21.05 2.00
C LEU A 631 13.56 19.57 1.72
N PHE A 632 13.31 19.25 0.45
CA PHE A 632 13.11 17.89 -0.04
C PHE A 632 13.57 17.78 -1.50
N ALA A 633 13.96 16.57 -1.90
CA ALA A 633 14.21 16.21 -3.29
C ALA A 633 12.88 15.83 -3.97
N PRO A 634 12.73 16.05 -5.28
CA PRO A 634 11.45 15.89 -5.94
C PRO A 634 10.95 14.45 -5.85
N LEU A 635 9.66 14.29 -5.56
CA LEU A 635 9.02 12.98 -5.43
C LEU A 635 8.08 12.76 -6.60
N SER A 636 8.08 11.54 -7.12
CA SER A 636 7.12 11.08 -8.11
C SER A 636 6.52 9.75 -7.65
N PRO A 637 5.35 9.74 -6.99
CA PRO A 637 4.57 8.53 -6.80
C PRO A 637 4.30 7.92 -8.18
N ARG A 638 4.50 6.61 -8.31
CA ARG A 638 4.20 5.88 -9.55
C ARG A 638 2.68 5.62 -9.59
N HIS A 639 1.92 6.63 -9.98
CA HIS A 639 0.49 6.51 -10.29
C HIS A 639 0.29 6.80 -11.79
N ILE A 640 -0.85 6.39 -12.35
CA ILE A 640 -1.20 6.61 -13.77
C ILE A 640 -1.21 8.12 -14.12
N ALA A 641 -1.31 8.98 -13.10
CA ALA A 641 -0.91 10.39 -13.12
C ALA A 641 0.42 10.59 -12.37
N LEU A 642 1.39 11.27 -13.00
CA LEU A 642 2.66 11.62 -12.35
C LEU A 642 2.42 12.81 -11.42
N TYR A 643 2.44 12.58 -10.11
CA TYR A 643 2.46 13.66 -9.11
C TYR A 643 3.90 14.07 -8.84
N ALA A 644 4.34 15.22 -9.34
CA ALA A 644 5.63 15.78 -9.01
C ALA A 644 5.49 16.73 -7.81
N LEU A 645 6.05 16.35 -6.66
CA LEU A 645 6.32 17.31 -5.58
C LEU A 645 7.65 18.00 -5.88
N ALA A 646 7.66 19.33 -5.92
CA ALA A 646 8.86 20.08 -6.30
C ALA A 646 9.14 21.29 -5.40
N ASN A 647 10.40 21.45 -5.02
CA ASN A 647 10.88 22.58 -4.23
C ASN A 647 11.24 23.80 -5.13
N GLU A 648 11.38 25.00 -4.55
CA GLU A 648 11.37 26.33 -5.16
C GLU A 648 12.32 26.59 -6.36
N THR A 649 13.22 25.69 -6.76
CA THR A 649 14.25 25.97 -7.78
C THR A 649 14.67 24.77 -8.65
N GLN A 650 13.75 23.88 -9.05
CA GLN A 650 14.12 22.70 -9.84
C GLN A 650 13.47 22.69 -11.24
N GLU A 651 14.28 22.30 -12.23
CA GLU A 651 13.86 22.00 -13.60
C GLU A 651 13.46 20.52 -13.70
N PHE A 652 12.74 20.15 -14.75
CA PHE A 652 12.34 18.76 -15.06
C PHE A 652 12.83 18.44 -16.49
N ARG A 653 13.20 17.18 -16.77
CA ARG A 653 13.65 16.75 -18.11
C ARG A 653 13.06 15.44 -18.58
#